data_AF-A0A8H3F1Q2-F1
#
_entry.id   AF-A0A8H3F1Q2-F1
#
_cell.length_a   1.000
_cell.length_b   1.000
_cell.length_c   1.000
_cell.angle_alpha   90.00
_cell.angle_beta   90.00
_cell.angle_gamma   90.00
#
_symmetry.space_group_name_H-M   'P 1'
#
loop_
_entity.id
_entity.type
_entity.pdbx_description
1 polymer ?
#
loop_
_entity_poly.entity_id
_entity_poly.type
_entity_poly.pdbx_seq_one_letter_code
_entity_poly.pdbx_strand_id
1 'polypeptide(L)'
;MDQLYKLVFDCWTRNKNINREYFVSGRDLREHMTPECLRKAIDEVFPPYHVDDVLSGIKRGGHKTFAILVLIKQPKQIIKFIEYGQYLSYGIDRLLPLDEEKLLEILSERPDVVEFDQKQWAFTAPIFFDSLFPTAFQQKAVLPFLQEEELGHGGFGDVYGVRIEPSFQRFDDTALCQHGMVRKEFLPRNAQQGVFETELRTLSILKLLHHPNIIELKGSYAYRGKLNLIFPRAHGGTLDEFMKLPRPPKLESDVAILFALSGLCSAVGAVHRFVSSGDNLELIGCHHDLKPSNVLIEGPTFLLADFGLSRFKSTSQTSETPTRTVHAYYTAPEYSSVRSDGERPKVRRSSDVWSLGCIIAEVVTYMMRGPEGVDEFEESRRFKPSRDSSTSFRFHRGGVEHPAVRRWIDTMKQADSEVHKLLGELVEEMLQITAWGRPSAQVVDRKMRFIAFWSLSQQISNLYASIGRKSIRLDADVDLDLERAQFESWRQACPMLENSDNGAEHWAPNDSQLVQEALGEMLEKLQAIDGQAEIQASMFQPLRQFNILLLSHLPSERQQRAHIYSQIQTMSHPLTVRSLNQGIADETEPDPEKLRLLSRITSLVKKIQVPGSSAVEAPNQITSSRLSGTSRKGDFKIQFMQKGGSTDRQKVLVETKIYREGGEFTGTGEELRKRLALLQDLLNRVQAAPEEERFRVLPCVGFTHGESLSQDIYSCSLIYQYPDPSLYDGFTTLQHALKLGKTNPDQQPSLEQRFQLAATLAASVLQFHKVSWLQKSISSFNVVFFYPRSRSWLAGLADPVFLGYSYSRSRDTGTFTEGPQQNNEHPAYQHPDYREKGLRFCARYDYYSLGLLLLEIGLWESFGGSGLDGRGAKGWTERILEVLVPRLRVTMGTRFQAVVETCLRGDFGDGPGGEAKGGKEDEDEDEDGDKDEDEDGDEDGDEDGEHDGEDDDGEDDDGEDDDGENGEDDDDDDMAKETEHARLCLEFSKRVVERLAALAM
;
A
#
# COMPACT_ATOMS: atom_id res chain seq x y z
N MET A 1 2.57 -49.98 -21.05
CA MET A 1 3.45 -50.03 -19.85
C MET A 1 4.88 -49.60 -20.10
N ASP A 2 5.56 -50.12 -21.13
CA ASP A 2 6.98 -49.79 -21.38
C ASP A 2 7.24 -48.30 -21.60
N GLN A 3 6.28 -47.59 -22.21
CA GLN A 3 6.34 -46.14 -22.36
C GLN A 3 6.32 -45.42 -21.00
N LEU A 4 5.44 -45.85 -20.07
CA LEU A 4 5.38 -45.30 -18.71
C LEU A 4 6.66 -45.63 -17.93
N TYR A 5 7.20 -46.85 -18.07
CA TYR A 5 8.49 -47.21 -17.47
C TYR A 5 9.60 -46.27 -17.93
N LYS A 6 9.69 -46.01 -19.24
CA LYS A 6 10.69 -45.09 -19.79
C LYS A 6 10.51 -43.67 -19.22
N LEU A 7 9.28 -43.15 -19.18
CA LEU A 7 8.99 -41.83 -18.60
C LEU A 7 9.39 -41.73 -17.13
N VAL A 8 9.03 -42.73 -16.31
CA VAL A 8 9.39 -42.75 -14.88
C VAL A 8 10.90 -42.91 -14.69
N PHE A 9 11.56 -43.73 -15.52
CA PHE A 9 13.00 -43.90 -15.51
C PHE A 9 13.74 -42.61 -15.88
N ASP A 10 13.25 -41.89 -16.90
CA ASP A 10 13.78 -40.60 -17.31
C ASP A 10 13.59 -39.56 -16.18
N CYS A 11 12.43 -39.54 -15.51
CA CYS A 11 12.20 -38.69 -14.33
C CYS A 11 13.15 -39.04 -13.17
N TRP A 12 13.35 -40.33 -12.90
CA TRP A 12 14.24 -40.79 -11.84
C TRP A 12 15.70 -40.42 -12.09
N THR A 13 16.14 -40.51 -13.35
CA THR A 13 17.54 -40.30 -13.72
C THR A 13 17.88 -38.85 -14.08
N ARG A 14 16.89 -37.95 -14.12
CA ARG A 14 17.03 -36.53 -14.47
C ARG A 14 17.91 -35.76 -13.49
N ASN A 15 17.65 -35.90 -12.20
CA ASN A 15 18.30 -35.09 -11.17
C ASN A 15 19.28 -35.93 -10.34
N LYS A 16 20.46 -35.36 -10.07
CA LYS A 16 21.49 -35.92 -9.20
C LYS A 16 21.94 -34.88 -8.19
N ASN A 17 22.13 -35.32 -6.95
CA ASN A 17 22.74 -34.47 -5.92
C ASN A 17 24.28 -34.48 -6.02
N ILE A 18 24.94 -33.71 -5.15
CA ILE A 18 26.40 -33.64 -5.05
C ILE A 18 27.07 -35.00 -4.83
N ASN A 19 26.39 -35.94 -4.17
CA ASN A 19 26.88 -37.29 -3.89
C ASN A 19 26.61 -38.26 -5.05
N ARG A 20 26.09 -37.77 -6.19
CA ARG A 20 25.67 -38.54 -7.37
C ARG A 20 24.50 -39.49 -7.10
N GLU A 21 23.73 -39.24 -6.04
CA GLU A 21 22.50 -39.94 -5.72
C GLU A 21 21.34 -39.32 -6.51
N TYR A 22 20.45 -40.15 -7.04
CA TYR A 22 19.28 -39.72 -7.80
C TYR A 22 18.13 -39.31 -6.88
N PHE A 23 17.36 -38.29 -7.28
CA PHE A 23 16.13 -37.88 -6.60
C PHE A 23 15.09 -37.39 -7.59
N VAL A 24 13.81 -37.41 -7.20
CA VAL A 24 12.67 -37.21 -8.10
C VAL A 24 11.74 -36.12 -7.58
N SER A 25 11.53 -35.07 -8.39
CA SER A 25 10.53 -34.06 -8.08
C SER A 25 9.13 -34.63 -8.20
N GLY A 26 8.30 -34.37 -7.19
CA GLY A 26 6.88 -34.74 -7.24
C GLY A 26 6.10 -33.97 -8.32
N ARG A 27 6.58 -32.78 -8.71
CA ARG A 27 5.99 -31.97 -9.80
C ARG A 27 6.26 -32.65 -11.14
N ASP A 28 7.52 -32.88 -11.46
CA ASP A 28 7.95 -33.58 -12.68
C ASP A 28 7.21 -34.91 -12.86
N LEU A 29 7.08 -35.67 -11.77
CA LEU A 29 6.40 -36.96 -11.80
C LEU A 29 4.92 -36.82 -12.21
N ARG A 30 4.22 -35.82 -11.70
CA ARG A 30 2.81 -35.56 -12.06
C ARG A 30 2.64 -35.03 -13.47
N GLU A 31 3.56 -34.18 -13.94
CA GLU A 31 3.54 -33.65 -15.31
C GLU A 31 3.72 -34.76 -16.36
N HIS A 32 4.53 -35.79 -16.05
CA HIS A 32 4.78 -36.90 -16.98
C HIS A 32 3.80 -38.07 -16.82
N MET A 33 3.18 -38.23 -15.64
CA MET A 33 2.17 -39.26 -15.36
C MET A 33 0.74 -38.70 -15.50
N THR A 34 0.39 -38.23 -16.70
CA THR A 34 -0.95 -37.66 -16.98
C THR A 34 -2.07 -38.70 -16.82
N PRO A 35 -3.32 -38.28 -16.59
CA PRO A 35 -4.46 -39.20 -16.48
C PRO A 35 -4.61 -40.15 -17.68
N GLU A 36 -4.32 -39.68 -18.88
CA GLU A 36 -4.40 -40.45 -20.12
C GLU A 36 -3.28 -41.48 -20.21
N CYS A 37 -2.06 -41.09 -19.82
CA CYS A 37 -0.91 -42.00 -19.79
C CYS A 37 -1.12 -43.11 -18.74
N LEU A 38 -1.60 -42.73 -17.55
CA LEU A 38 -1.93 -43.67 -16.48
C LEU A 38 -3.05 -44.62 -16.89
N ARG A 39 -4.14 -44.13 -17.48
CA ARG A 39 -5.26 -44.98 -17.91
C ARG A 39 -4.81 -46.02 -18.94
N LYS A 40 -4.08 -45.61 -19.99
CA LYS A 40 -3.52 -46.54 -20.99
C LYS A 40 -2.61 -47.60 -20.35
N ALA A 41 -1.76 -47.20 -19.42
CA ALA A 41 -0.85 -48.11 -18.73
C ALA A 41 -1.56 -49.10 -17.80
N ILE A 42 -2.62 -48.64 -17.11
CA ILE A 42 -3.40 -49.44 -16.16
C ILE A 42 -4.34 -50.41 -16.90
N ASP A 43 -4.98 -49.97 -17.98
CA ASP A 43 -5.86 -50.80 -18.82
C ASP A 43 -5.15 -52.04 -19.39
N GLU A 44 -3.83 -51.95 -19.66
CA GLU A 44 -3.02 -53.07 -20.14
C GLU A 44 -2.68 -54.11 -19.04
N VAL A 45 -2.72 -53.72 -17.76
CA VAL A 45 -2.16 -54.51 -16.64
C VAL A 45 -3.23 -55.04 -15.70
N PHE A 46 -4.31 -54.28 -15.52
CA PHE A 46 -5.37 -54.55 -14.56
C PHE A 46 -6.67 -54.95 -15.26
N PRO A 47 -7.47 -55.85 -14.68
CA PRO A 47 -8.81 -56.12 -15.16
C PRO A 47 -9.69 -54.85 -15.11
N PRO A 48 -10.68 -54.68 -16.02
CA PRO A 48 -11.50 -53.47 -16.12
C PRO A 48 -12.13 -52.99 -14.80
N TYR A 49 -12.50 -53.93 -13.92
CA TYR A 49 -13.14 -53.63 -12.64
C TYR A 49 -12.20 -53.06 -11.57
N HIS A 50 -10.87 -53.12 -11.75
CA HIS A 50 -9.89 -52.52 -10.84
C HIS A 50 -9.29 -51.21 -11.37
N VAL A 51 -9.54 -50.86 -12.65
CA VAL A 51 -8.91 -49.71 -13.31
C VAL A 51 -9.26 -48.41 -12.59
N ASP A 52 -10.55 -48.19 -12.30
CA ASP A 52 -11.02 -46.94 -11.71
C ASP A 52 -10.56 -46.78 -10.26
N ASP A 53 -10.54 -47.86 -9.48
CA ASP A 53 -10.05 -47.87 -8.09
C ASP A 53 -8.55 -47.56 -8.02
N VAL A 54 -7.75 -48.18 -8.89
CA VAL A 54 -6.30 -47.95 -8.96
C VAL A 54 -6.00 -46.52 -9.44
N LEU A 55 -6.70 -46.03 -10.46
CA LEU A 55 -6.57 -44.65 -10.92
C LEU A 55 -6.95 -43.64 -9.82
N SER A 56 -8.04 -43.90 -9.10
CA SER A 56 -8.48 -43.08 -7.97
C SER A 56 -7.44 -43.07 -6.84
N GLY A 57 -6.90 -44.24 -6.49
CA GLY A 57 -5.85 -44.37 -5.47
C GLY A 57 -4.56 -43.63 -5.84
N ILE A 58 -4.13 -43.68 -7.11
CA ILE A 58 -2.96 -42.94 -7.59
C ILE A 58 -3.25 -41.43 -7.57
N LYS A 59 -4.41 -40.99 -8.05
CA LYS A 59 -4.82 -39.57 -8.04
C LYS A 59 -4.88 -38.99 -6.63
N ARG A 60 -5.34 -39.76 -5.65
CA ARG A 60 -5.41 -39.36 -4.22
C ARG A 60 -4.04 -39.28 -3.52
N GLY A 61 -2.93 -39.44 -4.24
CA GLY A 61 -1.57 -39.29 -3.71
C GLY A 61 -0.82 -40.62 -3.67
N GLY A 62 -0.84 -41.38 -4.76
CA GLY A 62 -0.08 -42.63 -4.94
C GLY A 62 0.92 -42.60 -6.10
N HIS A 63 1.25 -41.41 -6.60
CA HIS A 63 2.11 -41.25 -7.77
C HIS A 63 3.53 -41.77 -7.51
N LYS A 64 4.12 -41.45 -6.36
CA LYS A 64 5.48 -41.89 -5.99
C LYS A 64 5.53 -43.40 -5.79
N THR A 65 4.57 -43.92 -5.04
CA THR A 65 4.45 -45.36 -4.75
C THR A 65 4.30 -46.15 -6.06
N PHE A 66 3.39 -45.72 -6.93
CA PHE A 66 3.19 -46.38 -8.22
C PHE A 66 4.42 -46.26 -9.13
N ALA A 67 5.10 -45.11 -9.15
CA ALA A 67 6.34 -44.93 -9.91
C ALA A 67 7.46 -45.87 -9.45
N ILE A 68 7.64 -46.06 -8.13
CA ILE A 68 8.62 -47.03 -7.59
C ILE A 68 8.25 -48.45 -8.05
N LEU A 69 6.96 -48.82 -7.96
CA LEU A 69 6.46 -50.13 -8.40
C LEU A 69 6.68 -50.36 -9.90
N VAL A 70 6.50 -49.34 -10.73
CA VAL A 70 6.81 -49.39 -12.16
C VAL A 70 8.31 -49.63 -12.36
N LEU A 71 9.19 -48.93 -11.62
CA LEU A 71 10.64 -49.09 -11.75
C LEU A 71 11.16 -50.48 -11.36
N ILE A 72 10.55 -51.12 -10.37
CA ILE A 72 10.87 -52.51 -9.97
C ILE A 72 10.11 -53.56 -10.79
N LYS A 73 9.33 -53.13 -11.81
CA LYS A 73 8.53 -53.99 -12.70
C LYS A 73 7.41 -54.76 -11.99
N GLN A 74 6.86 -54.22 -10.91
CA GLN A 74 5.77 -54.81 -10.12
C GLN A 74 4.55 -53.88 -9.98
N PRO A 75 3.99 -53.32 -11.08
CA PRO A 75 2.89 -52.35 -11.00
C PRO A 75 1.63 -52.90 -10.31
N LYS A 76 1.38 -54.23 -10.39
CA LYS A 76 0.20 -54.90 -9.80
C LYS A 76 0.13 -54.80 -8.28
N GLN A 77 1.26 -54.62 -7.61
CA GLN A 77 1.32 -54.56 -6.15
C GLN A 77 0.71 -53.28 -5.59
N ILE A 78 0.38 -52.29 -6.42
CA ILE A 78 -0.26 -51.03 -5.99
C ILE A 78 -1.58 -51.27 -5.25
N ILE A 79 -2.31 -52.34 -5.60
CA ILE A 79 -3.56 -52.73 -4.93
C ILE A 79 -3.30 -52.97 -3.44
N LYS A 80 -2.22 -53.67 -3.10
CA LYS A 80 -1.86 -53.95 -1.71
C LYS A 80 -1.53 -52.68 -0.92
N PHE A 81 -0.91 -51.69 -1.56
CA PHE A 81 -0.66 -50.38 -0.94
C PHE A 81 -1.96 -49.58 -0.75
N ILE A 82 -2.87 -49.64 -1.72
CA ILE A 82 -4.19 -49.00 -1.61
C ILE A 82 -5.02 -49.65 -0.50
N GLU A 83 -5.07 -50.98 -0.44
CA GLU A 83 -5.74 -51.74 0.62
C GLU A 83 -5.13 -51.43 2.00
N TYR A 84 -3.80 -51.39 2.09
CA TYR A 84 -3.11 -51.00 3.32
C TYR A 84 -3.45 -49.56 3.75
N GLY A 85 -3.58 -48.65 2.79
CA GLY A 85 -3.90 -47.25 3.01
C GLY A 85 -5.40 -46.90 3.07
N GLN A 86 -6.31 -47.88 2.92
CA GLN A 86 -7.75 -47.62 2.69
C GLN A 86 -8.46 -46.91 3.87
N TYR A 87 -7.86 -46.96 5.07
CA TYR A 87 -8.37 -46.29 6.27
C TYR A 87 -7.73 -44.93 6.54
N LEU A 88 -6.83 -44.47 5.67
CA LEU A 88 -6.14 -43.20 5.82
C LEU A 88 -6.94 -42.11 5.13
N SER A 89 -7.19 -41.00 5.83
CA SER A 89 -7.78 -39.79 5.25
C SER A 89 -6.83 -39.05 4.29
N TYR A 90 -5.64 -39.60 4.06
CA TYR A 90 -4.56 -39.01 3.28
C TYR A 90 -3.91 -40.05 2.35
N GLY A 91 -3.36 -39.60 1.21
CA GLY A 91 -2.80 -40.46 0.16
C GLY A 91 -1.63 -41.35 0.60
N ILE A 92 -1.49 -42.51 -0.06
CA ILE A 92 -0.49 -43.57 0.25
C ILE A 92 0.96 -43.11 0.18
N ASP A 93 1.30 -42.10 -0.63
CA ASP A 93 2.66 -41.55 -0.74
C ASP A 93 3.15 -40.90 0.57
N ARG A 94 2.24 -40.52 1.48
CA ARG A 94 2.60 -40.00 2.81
C ARG A 94 3.13 -41.08 3.75
N LEU A 95 2.91 -42.36 3.44
CA LEU A 95 3.48 -43.47 4.19
C LEU A 95 4.96 -43.68 3.89
N LEU A 96 5.45 -43.12 2.78
CA LEU A 96 6.85 -43.22 2.41
C LEU A 96 7.71 -42.25 3.26
N PRO A 97 8.92 -42.67 3.67
CA PRO A 97 9.52 -43.99 3.45
C PRO A 97 9.03 -45.03 4.47
N LEU A 98 8.79 -46.25 3.98
CA LEU A 98 8.38 -47.41 4.78
C LEU A 98 9.62 -48.18 5.27
N ASP A 99 9.55 -48.70 6.49
CA ASP A 99 10.55 -49.62 7.02
C ASP A 99 10.44 -51.02 6.37
N GLU A 100 11.49 -51.83 6.52
CA GLU A 100 11.57 -53.17 5.90
C GLU A 100 10.44 -54.10 6.39
N GLU A 101 10.01 -53.96 7.64
CA GLU A 101 8.96 -54.80 8.25
C GLU A 101 7.60 -54.53 7.60
N LYS A 102 7.21 -53.26 7.44
CA LYS A 102 5.98 -52.88 6.73
C LYS A 102 6.04 -53.23 5.25
N LEU A 103 7.20 -53.05 4.62
CA LEU A 103 7.37 -53.47 3.21
C LEU A 103 7.20 -54.98 3.07
N LEU A 104 7.70 -55.79 4.01
CA LEU A 104 7.49 -57.25 4.02
C LEU A 104 6.01 -57.63 4.19
N GLU A 105 5.27 -56.90 5.03
CA GLU A 105 3.82 -57.08 5.21
C GLU A 105 3.07 -56.83 3.89
N ILE A 106 3.44 -55.77 3.15
CA ILE A 106 2.75 -55.38 1.92
C ILE A 106 3.22 -56.21 0.71
N LEU A 107 4.52 -56.25 0.41
CA LEU A 107 5.05 -56.83 -0.84
C LEU A 107 5.26 -58.35 -0.79
N SER A 108 5.32 -58.95 0.40
CA SER A 108 5.47 -60.40 0.67
C SER A 108 6.76 -61.07 0.13
N GLU A 109 7.33 -60.62 -0.99
CA GLU A 109 8.56 -61.14 -1.60
C GLU A 109 9.79 -60.32 -1.22
N ARG A 110 10.83 -60.98 -0.68
CA ARG A 110 12.06 -60.32 -0.23
C ARG A 110 12.81 -59.52 -1.31
N PRO A 111 12.95 -59.98 -2.57
CA PRO A 111 13.64 -59.22 -3.61
C PRO A 111 12.96 -57.87 -3.91
N ASP A 112 11.63 -57.87 -4.03
CA ASP A 112 10.84 -56.67 -4.29
C ASP A 112 10.96 -55.66 -3.14
N VAL A 113 10.96 -56.14 -1.88
CA VAL A 113 11.17 -55.30 -0.69
C VAL A 113 12.53 -54.60 -0.73
N VAL A 114 13.60 -55.32 -1.09
CA VAL A 114 14.95 -54.77 -1.14
C VAL A 114 15.06 -53.71 -2.25
N GLU A 115 14.51 -53.97 -3.45
CA GLU A 115 14.52 -52.98 -4.53
C GLU A 115 13.65 -51.76 -4.23
N PHE A 116 12.48 -51.96 -3.62
CA PHE A 116 11.60 -50.87 -3.20
C PHE A 116 12.29 -50.00 -2.14
N ASP A 117 12.90 -50.60 -1.10
CA ASP A 117 13.63 -49.87 -0.07
C ASP A 117 14.78 -49.05 -0.66
N GLN A 118 15.49 -49.59 -1.65
CA GLN A 118 16.57 -48.83 -2.30
C GLN A 118 16.05 -47.62 -3.09
N LYS A 119 14.90 -47.75 -3.77
CA LYS A 119 14.38 -46.71 -4.66
C LYS A 119 13.57 -45.64 -3.92
N GLN A 120 12.87 -45.96 -2.83
CA GLN A 120 11.97 -45.02 -2.15
C GLN A 120 12.67 -43.72 -1.70
N TRP A 121 13.96 -43.79 -1.35
CA TRP A 121 14.74 -42.62 -0.92
C TRP A 121 14.90 -41.54 -1.99
N ALA A 122 14.93 -41.94 -3.27
CA ALA A 122 14.95 -41.00 -4.39
C ALA A 122 13.63 -40.23 -4.53
N PHE A 123 12.50 -40.85 -4.16
CA PHE A 123 11.16 -40.25 -4.27
C PHE A 123 10.72 -39.52 -3.00
N THR A 124 11.48 -39.67 -1.91
CA THR A 124 11.21 -39.09 -0.58
C THR A 124 12.27 -38.07 -0.16
N ALA A 125 13.03 -37.54 -1.11
CA ALA A 125 13.93 -36.42 -0.86
C ALA A 125 13.19 -35.30 -0.09
N PRO A 126 13.79 -34.76 0.99
CA PRO A 126 13.10 -33.82 1.86
C PRO A 126 12.90 -32.48 1.17
N ILE A 127 11.76 -31.86 1.43
CA ILE A 127 11.46 -30.49 1.03
C ILE A 127 11.91 -29.58 2.17
N PHE A 128 12.71 -28.57 1.86
CA PHE A 128 13.07 -27.52 2.80
C PHE A 128 12.00 -26.45 2.77
N PHE A 129 11.53 -26.06 3.94
CA PHE A 129 10.51 -25.05 4.10
C PHE A 129 10.82 -24.26 5.36
N ASP A 130 10.13 -23.14 5.48
CA ASP A 130 10.29 -22.27 6.62
C ASP A 130 9.82 -22.94 7.92
N SER A 131 10.77 -23.25 8.80
CA SER A 131 10.51 -23.91 10.07
C SER A 131 11.42 -23.43 11.18
N LEU A 132 10.80 -23.00 12.27
CA LEU A 132 11.45 -22.66 13.53
C LEU A 132 11.88 -23.90 14.34
N PHE A 133 11.35 -25.07 14.00
CA PHE A 133 11.68 -26.33 14.66
C PHE A 133 12.58 -27.19 13.78
N PRO A 134 13.62 -27.83 14.35
CA PRO A 134 14.51 -28.69 13.57
C PRO A 134 13.75 -29.91 13.05
N THR A 135 13.66 -30.02 11.73
CA THR A 135 13.07 -31.21 11.11
C THR A 135 14.09 -32.34 11.14
N ALA A 136 13.72 -33.49 11.72
CA ALA A 136 14.60 -34.66 11.76
C ALA A 136 14.50 -35.43 10.44
N PHE A 137 15.57 -35.39 9.64
CA PHE A 137 15.67 -36.18 8.42
C PHE A 137 16.24 -37.57 8.71
N GLN A 138 15.70 -38.57 8.03
CA GLN A 138 16.11 -39.96 8.17
C GLN A 138 17.51 -40.19 7.60
N GLN A 139 18.25 -41.17 8.12
CA GLN A 139 19.67 -41.37 7.78
C GLN A 139 19.94 -41.66 6.30
N LYS A 140 19.01 -42.35 5.63
CA LYS A 140 19.07 -42.71 4.20
C LYS A 140 18.46 -41.64 3.28
N ALA A 141 17.96 -40.52 3.82
CA ALA A 141 17.35 -39.47 3.00
C ALA A 141 18.34 -38.90 1.98
N VAL A 142 17.90 -38.74 0.73
CA VAL A 142 18.70 -38.12 -0.34
C VAL A 142 18.46 -36.61 -0.30
N LEU A 143 19.44 -35.84 0.16
CA LEU A 143 19.32 -34.38 0.18
C LEU A 143 19.41 -33.82 -1.26
N PRO A 144 18.47 -32.98 -1.70
CA PRO A 144 18.42 -32.40 -3.05
C PRO A 144 19.40 -31.22 -3.25
N PHE A 145 20.64 -31.37 -2.79
CA PHE A 145 21.70 -30.38 -2.98
C PHE A 145 22.40 -30.62 -4.33
N LEU A 146 22.35 -29.62 -5.20
CA LEU A 146 22.98 -29.64 -6.52
C LEU A 146 24.45 -29.23 -6.47
N GLN A 147 24.80 -28.33 -5.55
CA GLN A 147 26.17 -27.84 -5.31
C GLN A 147 26.37 -27.55 -3.82
N GLU A 148 27.61 -27.72 -3.37
CA GLU A 148 28.07 -27.36 -2.03
C GLU A 148 29.52 -26.87 -2.08
N GLU A 149 29.82 -25.79 -1.37
CA GLU A 149 31.18 -25.26 -1.19
C GLU A 149 31.42 -24.86 0.27
N GLU A 150 32.61 -25.10 0.79
CA GLU A 150 32.98 -24.70 2.15
C GLU A 150 33.33 -23.21 2.18
N LEU A 151 32.62 -22.44 3.02
CA LEU A 151 32.82 -21.00 3.17
C LEU A 151 33.62 -20.65 4.44
N GLY A 152 33.55 -21.49 5.48
CA GLY A 152 34.31 -21.27 6.70
C GLY A 152 34.21 -22.39 7.73
N HIS A 153 35.22 -22.50 8.57
CA HIS A 153 35.32 -23.48 9.65
C HIS A 153 35.57 -22.77 11.00
N GLY A 154 34.86 -23.17 12.06
CA GLY A 154 35.01 -22.49 13.34
C GLY A 154 34.38 -23.18 14.56
N GLY A 155 34.61 -22.60 15.74
CA GLY A 155 34.09 -23.11 17.02
C GLY A 155 32.56 -23.11 17.13
N PHE A 156 31.88 -22.34 16.27
CA PHE A 156 30.42 -22.19 16.22
C PHE A 156 29.76 -22.97 15.08
N GLY A 157 30.49 -23.89 14.44
CA GLY A 157 29.98 -24.69 13.33
C GLY A 157 30.70 -24.38 12.02
N ASP A 158 30.48 -25.27 11.05
CA ASP A 158 31.04 -25.21 9.71
C ASP A 158 30.01 -24.59 8.77
N VAL A 159 30.44 -23.68 7.90
CA VAL A 159 29.54 -22.92 7.03
C VAL A 159 29.80 -23.31 5.59
N TYR A 160 28.72 -23.68 4.89
CA TYR A 160 28.75 -24.12 3.50
C TYR A 160 27.78 -23.29 2.64
N GLY A 161 28.20 -22.88 1.45
CA GLY A 161 27.30 -22.39 0.42
C GLY A 161 26.65 -23.58 -0.28
N VAL A 162 25.32 -23.62 -0.41
CA VAL A 162 24.58 -24.73 -1.01
C VAL A 162 23.58 -24.25 -2.05
N ARG A 163 23.41 -25.03 -3.12
CA ARG A 163 22.33 -24.83 -4.10
C ARG A 163 21.34 -25.98 -3.97
N ILE A 164 20.13 -25.67 -3.52
CA ILE A 164 19.02 -26.63 -3.38
C ILE A 164 18.25 -26.65 -4.70
N GLU A 165 17.75 -27.81 -5.12
CA GLU A 165 16.90 -27.90 -6.30
C GLU A 165 15.58 -27.12 -6.07
N PRO A 166 15.16 -26.23 -7.01
CA PRO A 166 14.04 -25.32 -6.81
C PRO A 166 12.70 -25.95 -6.40
N SER A 167 12.38 -27.18 -6.85
CA SER A 167 11.13 -27.86 -6.47
C SER A 167 11.15 -28.45 -5.05
N PHE A 168 12.32 -28.46 -4.40
CA PHE A 168 12.50 -28.91 -3.01
C PHE A 168 12.71 -27.76 -2.01
N GLN A 169 12.44 -26.52 -2.42
CA GLN A 169 12.40 -25.36 -1.55
C GLN A 169 11.01 -24.74 -1.52
N ARG A 170 10.54 -24.41 -0.32
CA ARG A 170 9.30 -23.67 -0.03
C ARG A 170 9.61 -22.59 0.98
N PHE A 171 10.52 -21.71 0.59
CA PHE A 171 10.78 -20.47 1.32
C PHE A 171 9.96 -19.38 0.64
N ASP A 172 9.49 -18.39 1.39
CA ASP A 172 8.90 -17.19 0.78
C ASP A 172 9.92 -16.59 -0.20
N ASP A 173 9.42 -16.19 -1.38
CA ASP A 173 10.19 -15.82 -2.59
C ASP A 173 10.98 -14.51 -2.40
N THR A 174 11.91 -14.50 -1.45
CA THR A 174 12.85 -13.40 -1.27
C THR A 174 13.91 -13.49 -2.38
N ALA A 175 14.19 -12.37 -3.06
CA ALA A 175 15.21 -12.27 -4.12
C ALA A 175 16.58 -12.85 -3.70
N LEU A 176 16.87 -12.82 -2.39
CA LEU A 176 18.01 -13.44 -1.74
C LEU A 176 18.12 -14.97 -1.96
N CYS A 177 17.02 -15.71 -1.94
CA CYS A 177 17.01 -17.17 -2.13
C CYS A 177 17.43 -17.59 -3.55
N GLN A 178 17.30 -16.68 -4.54
CA GLN A 178 17.69 -16.94 -5.93
C GLN A 178 19.21 -17.08 -6.10
N HIS A 179 19.99 -16.51 -5.18
CA HIS A 179 21.45 -16.51 -5.20
C HIS A 179 22.08 -17.73 -4.50
N GLY A 180 21.23 -18.67 -4.06
CA GLY A 180 21.63 -19.85 -3.29
C GLY A 180 21.47 -19.66 -1.79
N MET A 181 21.84 -20.69 -1.04
CA MET A 181 21.63 -20.75 0.40
C MET A 181 22.96 -20.95 1.12
N VAL A 182 22.98 -20.67 2.41
CA VAL A 182 24.08 -20.96 3.32
C VAL A 182 23.59 -21.95 4.37
N ARG A 183 24.36 -23.01 4.56
CA ARG A 183 24.14 -24.06 5.55
C ARG A 183 25.21 -23.94 6.65
N LYS A 184 24.77 -23.68 7.88
CA LYS A 184 25.63 -23.75 9.07
C LYS A 184 25.42 -25.10 9.76
N GLU A 185 26.43 -25.93 9.75
CA GLU A 185 26.45 -27.30 10.29
C GLU A 185 27.13 -27.34 11.66
N PHE A 186 26.51 -28.02 12.61
CA PHE A 186 27.01 -28.20 13.97
C PHE A 186 27.25 -29.69 14.22
N LEU A 187 28.44 -30.02 14.72
CA LEU A 187 28.79 -31.39 15.08
C LEU A 187 28.09 -31.79 16.39
N PRO A 188 27.77 -33.08 16.58
CA PRO A 188 27.19 -33.62 17.82
C PRO A 188 28.23 -33.68 18.95
N ARG A 189 28.73 -32.52 19.38
CA ARG A 189 29.55 -32.36 20.58
C ARG A 189 28.74 -31.55 21.58
N ASN A 190 28.74 -31.94 22.85
CA ASN A 190 27.96 -31.29 23.93
C ASN A 190 28.10 -29.74 23.94
N ALA A 191 29.28 -29.21 23.55
CA ALA A 191 29.50 -27.77 23.47
C ALA A 191 28.80 -27.11 22.26
N GLN A 192 28.85 -27.70 21.06
CA GLN A 192 28.25 -27.13 19.85
C GLN A 192 26.72 -27.31 19.83
N GLN A 193 26.20 -28.35 20.47
CA GLN A 193 24.76 -28.54 20.61
C GLN A 193 24.11 -27.41 21.43
N GLY A 194 24.72 -27.01 22.56
CA GLY A 194 24.21 -25.88 23.35
C GLY A 194 24.31 -24.53 22.62
N VAL A 195 25.29 -24.38 21.72
CA VAL A 195 25.40 -23.20 20.83
C VAL A 195 24.25 -23.22 19.82
N PHE A 196 24.01 -24.34 19.14
CA PHE A 196 22.90 -24.49 18.19
C PHE A 196 21.55 -24.16 18.83
N GLU A 197 21.26 -24.71 20.02
CA GLU A 197 19.99 -24.45 20.72
C GLU A 197 19.82 -22.96 21.08
N THR A 198 20.92 -22.31 21.49
CA THR A 198 20.93 -20.88 21.81
C THR A 198 20.70 -20.04 20.54
N GLU A 199 21.39 -20.38 19.45
CA GLU A 199 21.31 -19.67 18.18
C GLU A 199 19.93 -19.83 17.55
N LEU A 200 19.42 -21.07 17.46
CA LEU A 200 18.09 -21.36 16.95
C LEU A 200 17.02 -20.59 17.73
N ARG A 201 17.04 -20.66 19.07
CA ARG A 201 16.07 -19.93 19.91
C ARG A 201 16.14 -18.43 19.66
N THR A 202 17.34 -17.88 19.50
CA THR A 202 17.53 -16.46 19.26
C THR A 202 17.01 -16.06 17.89
N LEU A 203 17.35 -16.82 16.84
CA LEU A 203 16.87 -16.59 15.48
C LEU A 203 15.36 -16.74 15.37
N SER A 204 14.73 -17.67 16.11
CA SER A 204 13.28 -17.79 16.15
C SER A 204 12.61 -16.54 16.73
N ILE A 205 13.20 -15.94 17.77
CA ILE A 205 12.70 -14.67 18.32
C ILE A 205 12.90 -13.54 17.31
N LEU A 206 14.10 -13.45 16.72
CA LEU A 206 14.43 -12.40 15.75
C LEU A 206 13.65 -12.51 14.46
N LYS A 207 13.16 -13.70 14.11
CA LYS A 207 12.30 -13.87 12.94
C LYS A 207 11.01 -13.07 13.08
N LEU A 208 10.43 -12.99 14.29
CA LEU A 208 9.25 -12.17 14.59
C LEU A 208 9.50 -10.67 14.40
N LEU A 209 10.76 -10.22 14.36
CA LEU A 209 11.12 -8.82 14.18
C LEU A 209 11.03 -8.38 12.70
N HIS A 210 11.15 -9.31 11.75
CA HIS A 210 11.19 -9.05 10.30
C HIS A 210 12.06 -7.83 9.90
N HIS A 211 13.26 -7.71 10.49
CA HIS A 211 14.12 -6.54 10.27
C HIS A 211 14.97 -6.68 8.98
N PRO A 212 15.00 -5.67 8.09
CA PRO A 212 15.70 -5.76 6.79
C PRO A 212 17.23 -5.92 6.89
N ASN A 213 17.82 -5.46 7.99
CA ASN A 213 19.26 -5.58 8.27
C ASN A 213 19.64 -6.74 9.20
N ILE A 214 18.79 -7.75 9.39
CA ILE A 214 19.12 -8.96 10.17
C ILE A 214 18.93 -10.19 9.28
N ILE A 215 19.92 -11.09 9.26
CA ILE A 215 19.83 -12.32 8.47
C ILE A 215 18.68 -13.20 8.99
N GLU A 216 17.81 -13.63 8.08
CA GLU A 216 16.65 -14.43 8.43
C GLU A 216 16.96 -15.93 8.38
N LEU A 217 16.55 -16.67 9.40
CA LEU A 217 16.59 -18.13 9.40
C LEU A 217 15.47 -18.66 8.51
N LYS A 218 15.83 -19.36 7.43
CA LYS A 218 14.87 -19.98 6.50
C LYS A 218 14.53 -21.43 6.85
N GLY A 219 15.32 -22.08 7.71
CA GLY A 219 14.95 -23.41 8.20
C GLY A 219 16.03 -24.06 9.04
N SER A 220 15.63 -25.10 9.76
CA SER A 220 16.54 -25.91 10.57
C SER A 220 16.24 -27.40 10.42
N TYR A 221 17.27 -28.23 10.46
CA TYR A 221 17.11 -29.68 10.35
C TYR A 221 18.23 -30.46 11.02
N ALA A 222 17.93 -31.70 11.39
CA ALA A 222 18.88 -32.67 11.89
C ALA A 222 19.08 -33.78 10.86
N TYR A 223 20.31 -34.07 10.48
CA TYR A 223 20.60 -35.12 9.51
C TYR A 223 21.91 -35.84 9.86
N ARG A 224 21.86 -37.18 9.91
CA ARG A 224 23.01 -38.06 10.26
C ARG A 224 23.75 -37.62 11.53
N GLY A 225 22.99 -37.21 12.55
CA GLY A 225 23.51 -36.77 13.85
C GLY A 225 24.10 -35.35 13.85
N LYS A 226 24.01 -34.60 12.75
CA LYS A 226 24.44 -33.20 12.67
C LYS A 226 23.25 -32.27 12.65
N LEU A 227 23.37 -31.13 13.31
CA LEU A 227 22.33 -30.09 13.34
C LEU A 227 22.68 -29.01 12.32
N ASN A 228 21.69 -28.48 11.61
CA ASN A 228 21.91 -27.55 10.51
C ASN A 228 20.93 -26.39 10.58
N LEU A 229 21.42 -25.20 10.25
CA LEU A 229 20.63 -23.99 10.02
C LEU A 229 20.81 -23.56 8.56
N ILE A 230 19.72 -23.11 7.92
CA ILE A 230 19.69 -22.64 6.54
C ILE A 230 19.36 -21.15 6.51
N PHE A 231 20.19 -20.38 5.80
CA PHE A 231 20.09 -18.94 5.62
C PHE A 231 20.14 -18.59 4.14
N PRO A 232 19.61 -17.44 3.71
CA PRO A 232 19.89 -16.93 2.39
C PRO A 232 21.38 -16.60 2.24
N ARG A 233 21.91 -16.70 1.03
CA ARG A 233 23.30 -16.33 0.74
C ARG A 233 23.41 -14.86 0.37
N ALA A 234 24.24 -14.12 1.10
CA ALA A 234 24.61 -12.74 0.77
C ALA A 234 25.75 -12.71 -0.29
N HIS A 235 25.56 -11.94 -1.37
CA HIS A 235 26.50 -11.91 -2.51
C HIS A 235 27.78 -11.11 -2.23
N GLY A 236 27.70 -10.05 -1.42
CA GLY A 236 28.81 -9.12 -1.16
C GLY A 236 29.86 -9.63 -0.18
N GLY A 237 29.72 -10.86 0.31
CA GLY A 237 30.63 -11.42 1.33
C GLY A 237 30.47 -10.75 2.69
N THR A 238 31.52 -10.79 3.50
CA THR A 238 31.57 -10.13 4.81
C THR A 238 32.12 -8.71 4.72
N LEU A 239 31.80 -7.86 5.71
CA LEU A 239 32.35 -6.51 5.80
C LEU A 239 33.88 -6.50 5.96
N ASP A 240 34.45 -7.55 6.59
CA ASP A 240 35.90 -7.74 6.70
C ASP A 240 36.57 -7.91 5.33
N GLU A 241 35.95 -8.69 4.44
CA GLU A 241 36.42 -8.89 3.06
C GLU A 241 36.22 -7.63 2.21
N PHE A 242 35.08 -6.96 2.39
CA PHE A 242 34.76 -5.72 1.69
C PHE A 242 35.79 -4.61 1.94
N MET A 243 36.20 -4.41 3.20
CA MET A 243 37.16 -3.35 3.54
C MET A 243 38.58 -3.61 3.02
N LYS A 244 38.88 -4.83 2.56
CA LYS A 244 40.17 -5.19 1.93
C LYS A 244 40.20 -4.96 0.43
N LEU A 245 39.05 -4.67 -0.18
CA LEU A 245 38.91 -4.49 -1.62
C LEU A 245 38.51 -3.04 -1.95
N PRO A 246 38.76 -2.56 -3.18
CA PRO A 246 38.19 -1.31 -3.66
C PRO A 246 36.66 -1.34 -3.61
N ARG A 247 36.04 -0.16 -3.51
CA ARG A 247 34.58 -0.04 -3.38
C ARG A 247 33.87 -0.60 -4.62
N PRO A 248 32.84 -1.45 -4.44
CA PRO A 248 32.01 -1.92 -5.55
C PRO A 248 31.00 -0.82 -5.97
N PRO A 249 30.46 -0.86 -7.21
CA PRO A 249 29.58 0.19 -7.73
C PRO A 249 28.37 0.53 -6.84
N LYS A 250 27.72 -0.49 -6.25
CA LYS A 250 26.54 -0.29 -5.37
C LYS A 250 26.86 0.40 -4.03
N LEU A 251 28.13 0.42 -3.62
CA LEU A 251 28.64 1.08 -2.41
C LEU A 251 29.79 2.03 -2.74
N GLU A 252 29.79 2.59 -3.95
CA GLU A 252 30.85 3.50 -4.41
C GLU A 252 30.78 4.83 -3.65
N SER A 253 29.57 5.34 -3.41
CA SER A 253 29.36 6.62 -2.73
C SER A 253 29.40 6.49 -1.21
N ASP A 254 29.94 7.53 -0.55
CA ASP A 254 29.92 7.63 0.92
C ASP A 254 28.49 7.56 1.47
N VAL A 255 27.52 8.13 0.76
CA VAL A 255 26.10 8.12 1.17
C VAL A 255 25.54 6.70 1.24
N ALA A 256 25.86 5.85 0.26
CA ALA A 256 25.41 4.46 0.27
C ALA A 256 25.96 3.71 1.50
N ILE A 257 27.24 3.91 1.84
CA ILE A 257 27.87 3.33 3.02
C ILE A 257 27.24 3.87 4.32
N LEU A 258 26.89 5.16 4.39
CA LEU A 258 26.22 5.75 5.55
C LEU A 258 24.84 5.13 5.81
N PHE A 259 24.05 4.89 4.76
CA PHE A 259 22.76 4.21 4.90
C PHE A 259 22.92 2.73 5.27
N ALA A 260 23.92 2.05 4.72
CA ALA A 260 24.26 0.69 5.13
C ALA A 260 24.63 0.61 6.63
N LEU A 261 25.45 1.56 7.11
CA LEU A 261 25.77 1.72 8.53
C LEU A 261 24.54 2.07 9.38
N SER A 262 23.66 2.94 8.89
CA SER A 262 22.41 3.28 9.58
C SER A 262 21.52 2.06 9.75
N GLY A 263 21.35 1.24 8.70
CA GLY A 263 20.61 -0.01 8.77
C GLY A 263 21.22 -1.02 9.76
N LEU A 264 22.55 -1.14 9.79
CA LEU A 264 23.25 -1.95 10.78
C LEU A 264 23.00 -1.45 12.22
N CYS A 265 23.03 -0.12 12.44
CA CYS A 265 22.74 0.46 13.76
C CYS A 265 21.29 0.21 14.18
N SER A 266 20.34 0.32 13.25
CA SER A 266 18.93 -0.04 13.46
C SER A 266 18.77 -1.50 13.89
N ALA A 267 19.43 -2.44 13.19
CA ALA A 267 19.43 -3.85 13.56
C ALA A 267 19.94 -4.09 14.99
N VAL A 268 21.07 -3.48 15.36
CA VAL A 268 21.60 -3.60 16.73
C VAL A 268 20.66 -2.97 17.76
N GLY A 269 20.04 -1.83 17.44
CA GLY A 269 19.02 -1.18 18.25
C GLY A 269 17.81 -2.07 18.51
N ALA A 270 17.34 -2.77 17.48
CA ALA A 270 16.22 -3.69 17.54
C ALA A 270 16.55 -4.99 18.31
N VAL A 271 17.78 -5.51 18.17
CA VAL A 271 18.26 -6.62 19.02
C VAL A 271 18.30 -6.20 20.50
N HIS A 272 18.73 -4.97 20.79
CA HIS A 272 18.85 -4.46 22.18
C HIS A 272 17.51 -4.22 22.87
N ARG A 273 16.46 -3.95 22.09
CA ARG A 273 15.08 -3.76 22.54
C ARG A 273 14.16 -4.39 21.49
N PHE A 274 13.79 -5.63 21.75
CA PHE A 274 12.82 -6.36 20.95
C PHE A 274 11.42 -6.12 21.51
N VAL A 275 10.48 -5.73 20.65
CA VAL A 275 9.06 -5.53 20.97
C VAL A 275 8.25 -6.21 19.89
N SER A 276 7.42 -7.20 20.25
CA SER A 276 6.44 -7.80 19.35
C SER A 276 5.06 -7.18 19.59
N SER A 277 4.53 -6.46 18.60
CA SER A 277 3.24 -5.74 18.68
C SER A 277 2.03 -6.67 18.85
N GLY A 278 2.13 -7.93 18.40
CA GLY A 278 1.06 -8.93 18.50
C GLY A 278 1.05 -9.71 19.82
N ASP A 279 2.20 -9.91 20.45
CA ASP A 279 2.34 -10.85 21.58
C ASP A 279 2.52 -10.19 22.96
N ASN A 280 2.49 -8.85 23.05
CA ASN A 280 2.88 -8.09 24.25
C ASN A 280 4.25 -8.54 24.83
N LEU A 281 5.15 -8.99 23.95
CA LEU A 281 6.44 -9.54 24.34
C LEU A 281 7.53 -8.50 24.16
N GLU A 282 8.05 -8.01 25.29
CA GLU A 282 9.22 -7.16 25.32
C GLU A 282 10.43 -7.90 25.89
N LEU A 283 11.53 -7.90 25.13
CA LEU A 283 12.78 -8.54 25.53
C LEU A 283 13.95 -7.57 25.35
N ILE A 284 14.98 -7.78 26.16
CA ILE A 284 16.28 -7.13 25.99
C ILE A 284 17.29 -8.16 25.49
N GLY A 285 17.92 -7.85 24.36
CA GLY A 285 18.95 -8.68 23.74
C GLY A 285 20.35 -8.09 23.83
N CYS A 286 21.35 -8.95 23.69
CA CYS A 286 22.73 -8.59 23.35
C CYS A 286 23.24 -9.57 22.29
N HIS A 287 24.03 -9.08 21.35
CA HIS A 287 24.70 -9.89 20.32
C HIS A 287 25.97 -10.57 20.86
N HIS A 288 26.78 -9.83 21.65
CA HIS A 288 28.06 -10.24 22.25
C HIS A 288 29.22 -10.56 21.30
N ASP A 289 29.00 -10.75 20.00
CA ASP A 289 30.08 -11.03 19.02
C ASP A 289 30.03 -10.13 17.77
N LEU A 290 29.79 -8.84 17.95
CA LEU A 290 29.84 -7.87 16.85
C LEU A 290 31.28 -7.67 16.38
N LYS A 291 31.51 -7.94 15.08
CA LYS A 291 32.78 -7.78 14.37
C LYS A 291 32.51 -7.74 12.85
N PRO A 292 33.43 -7.21 12.03
CA PRO A 292 33.20 -7.10 10.58
C PRO A 292 32.88 -8.42 9.87
N SER A 293 33.45 -9.55 10.31
CA SER A 293 33.13 -10.86 9.70
C SER A 293 31.69 -11.34 9.94
N ASN A 294 30.97 -10.72 10.89
CA ASN A 294 29.58 -11.06 11.22
C ASN A 294 28.58 -10.03 10.66
N VAL A 295 29.05 -9.11 9.81
CA VAL A 295 28.22 -8.22 9.01
C VAL A 295 28.37 -8.67 7.56
N LEU A 296 27.28 -9.16 6.97
CA LEU A 296 27.23 -9.59 5.57
C LEU A 296 26.76 -8.43 4.69
N ILE A 297 27.15 -8.44 3.42
CA ILE A 297 26.76 -7.42 2.45
C ILE A 297 25.86 -8.01 1.40
N GLU A 298 24.68 -7.42 1.22
CA GLU A 298 23.77 -7.74 0.12
C GLU A 298 23.38 -6.45 -0.61
N GLY A 299 23.84 -6.28 -1.85
CA GLY A 299 23.61 -5.04 -2.60
C GLY A 299 24.13 -3.82 -1.83
N PRO A 300 23.29 -2.81 -1.51
CA PRO A 300 23.65 -1.66 -0.68
C PRO A 300 23.44 -1.89 0.83
N THR A 301 23.04 -3.10 1.26
CA THR A 301 22.55 -3.38 2.61
C THR A 301 23.60 -4.14 3.43
N PHE A 302 23.82 -3.70 4.68
CA PHE A 302 24.56 -4.47 5.68
C PHE A 302 23.59 -5.32 6.50
N LEU A 303 23.82 -6.62 6.53
CA LEU A 303 23.03 -7.64 7.23
C LEU A 303 23.79 -8.12 8.46
N LEU A 304 23.20 -7.98 9.65
CA LEU A 304 23.74 -8.54 10.88
C LEU A 304 23.51 -10.06 10.92
N ALA A 305 24.57 -10.82 11.16
CA ALA A 305 24.57 -12.28 11.16
C ALA A 305 25.29 -12.87 12.39
N ASP A 306 25.16 -14.20 12.55
CA ASP A 306 25.82 -15.03 13.57
C ASP A 306 25.41 -14.71 15.02
N PHE A 307 24.24 -15.22 15.40
CA PHE A 307 23.65 -15.03 16.72
C PHE A 307 24.03 -16.14 17.72
N GLY A 308 25.09 -16.91 17.45
CA GLY A 308 25.49 -18.06 18.27
C GLY A 308 25.90 -17.73 19.72
N LEU A 309 26.22 -16.47 20.00
CA LEU A 309 26.55 -15.96 21.34
C LEU A 309 25.50 -15.00 21.92
N SER A 310 24.44 -14.75 21.15
CA SER A 310 23.39 -13.80 21.50
C SER A 310 22.54 -14.29 22.67
N ARG A 311 21.97 -13.34 23.42
CA ARG A 311 21.08 -13.66 24.54
C ARG A 311 19.94 -12.67 24.67
N PHE A 312 18.74 -13.21 24.83
CA PHE A 312 17.54 -12.46 25.17
C PHE A 312 17.11 -12.74 26.62
N LYS A 313 16.64 -11.70 27.30
CA LYS A 313 16.13 -11.72 28.67
C LYS A 313 14.86 -10.87 28.78
N SER A 314 14.06 -11.10 29.82
CA SER A 314 12.92 -10.23 30.14
C SER A 314 13.41 -8.82 30.48
N THR A 315 12.62 -7.80 30.12
CA THR A 315 12.85 -6.38 30.48
C THR A 315 12.99 -6.14 31.98
N SER A 316 12.42 -7.01 32.82
CA SER A 316 12.55 -6.97 34.28
C SER A 316 13.95 -7.35 34.79
N GLN A 317 14.79 -7.96 33.95
CA GLN A 317 16.11 -8.46 34.30
C GLN A 317 17.22 -7.50 33.85
N THR A 318 18.38 -7.57 34.50
CA THR A 318 19.54 -6.79 34.05
C THR A 318 20.15 -7.39 32.78
N SER A 319 20.70 -6.54 31.91
CA SER A 319 21.46 -6.99 30.73
C SER A 319 22.79 -7.67 31.09
N GLU A 320 23.19 -7.69 32.37
CA GLU A 320 24.45 -8.28 32.82
C GLU A 320 24.55 -9.77 32.52
N THR A 321 25.55 -10.15 31.74
CA THR A 321 25.76 -11.55 31.34
C THR A 321 27.18 -12.00 31.69
N PRO A 322 27.38 -13.19 32.28
CA PRO A 322 28.71 -13.75 32.50
C PRO A 322 29.42 -14.02 31.17
N THR A 323 30.68 -13.61 31.06
CA THR A 323 31.50 -13.85 29.86
C THR A 323 31.75 -15.34 29.62
N ARG A 324 31.48 -15.85 28.41
CA ARG A 324 31.71 -17.28 28.08
C ARG A 324 33.01 -17.55 27.33
N THR A 325 33.37 -16.73 26.33
CA THR A 325 34.64 -16.79 25.56
C THR A 325 34.80 -15.48 24.77
N VAL A 326 36.03 -15.05 24.46
CA VAL A 326 36.36 -13.69 23.94
C VAL A 326 36.96 -13.77 22.53
N HIS A 327 36.33 -13.16 21.52
CA HIS A 327 37.00 -12.84 20.25
C HIS A 327 37.74 -11.51 20.40
N ALA A 328 39.05 -11.54 20.18
CA ALA A 328 39.95 -10.72 20.99
C ALA A 328 40.06 -9.22 20.64
N TYR A 329 39.63 -8.74 19.47
CA TYR A 329 40.02 -7.38 19.01
C TYR A 329 38.93 -6.31 19.16
N TYR A 330 37.66 -6.67 18.93
CA TYR A 330 36.51 -5.76 19.00
C TYR A 330 35.85 -5.71 20.38
N THR A 331 36.37 -6.45 21.36
CA THR A 331 35.78 -6.55 22.68
C THR A 331 36.00 -5.30 23.52
N ALA A 332 34.97 -4.96 24.29
CA ALA A 332 34.98 -3.83 25.19
C ALA A 332 35.95 -4.01 26.38
N PRO A 333 36.48 -2.92 26.97
CA PRO A 333 37.46 -2.95 28.06
C PRO A 333 37.04 -3.79 29.28
N GLU A 334 35.74 -3.83 29.60
CA GLU A 334 35.17 -4.59 30.70
C GLU A 334 35.26 -6.11 30.52
N TYR A 335 35.57 -6.62 29.32
CA TYR A 335 35.92 -8.04 29.14
C TYR A 335 37.27 -8.39 29.78
N SER A 336 38.14 -7.40 30.01
CA SER A 336 39.50 -7.58 30.54
C SER A 336 39.62 -7.26 32.04
N SER A 337 38.55 -6.81 32.70
CA SER A 337 38.58 -6.52 34.13
C SER A 337 38.51 -7.81 34.94
N VAL A 338 39.68 -8.29 35.38
CA VAL A 338 39.76 -9.38 36.37
C VAL A 338 39.18 -8.85 37.67
N ARG A 339 38.07 -9.44 38.13
CA ARG A 339 37.53 -9.15 39.45
C ARG A 339 38.39 -9.80 40.51
N SER A 340 38.62 -9.11 41.63
CA SER A 340 39.46 -9.54 42.75
C SER A 340 38.98 -10.83 43.43
N ASP A 341 37.74 -11.25 43.14
CA ASP A 341 37.02 -12.39 43.69
C ASP A 341 37.18 -13.69 42.85
N GLY A 342 37.84 -13.63 41.69
CA GLY A 342 37.97 -14.77 40.78
C GLY A 342 36.72 -15.04 39.92
N GLU A 343 35.69 -14.19 40.01
CA GLU A 343 34.50 -14.28 39.17
C GLU A 343 34.77 -13.70 37.77
N ARG A 344 34.11 -14.29 36.75
CA ARG A 344 34.20 -13.80 35.38
C ARG A 344 33.58 -12.40 35.26
N PRO A 345 34.17 -11.49 34.46
CA PRO A 345 33.57 -10.18 34.23
C PRO A 345 32.17 -10.32 33.63
N LYS A 346 31.29 -9.39 33.99
CA LYS A 346 29.93 -9.29 33.48
C LYS A 346 29.86 -8.22 32.39
N VAL A 347 29.27 -8.57 31.26
CA VAL A 347 29.09 -7.69 30.09
C VAL A 347 27.63 -7.30 29.91
N ARG A 348 27.37 -6.22 29.17
CA ARG A 348 26.06 -5.56 29.05
C ARG A 348 25.85 -5.13 27.60
N ARG A 349 24.66 -4.62 27.27
CA ARG A 349 24.37 -4.03 25.95
C ARG A 349 25.41 -2.99 25.49
N SER A 350 25.99 -2.22 26.41
CA SER A 350 27.03 -1.25 26.08
C SER A 350 28.34 -1.87 25.59
N SER A 351 28.56 -3.17 25.74
CA SER A 351 29.69 -3.84 25.09
C SER A 351 29.46 -4.02 23.59
N ASP A 352 28.23 -4.27 23.15
CA ASP A 352 27.88 -4.29 21.73
C ASP A 352 28.04 -2.89 21.13
N VAL A 353 27.67 -1.84 21.86
CA VAL A 353 27.89 -0.44 21.44
C VAL A 353 29.37 -0.16 21.23
N TRP A 354 30.26 -0.64 22.12
CA TRP A 354 31.70 -0.52 21.90
C TRP A 354 32.15 -1.24 20.63
N SER A 355 31.73 -2.50 20.44
CA SER A 355 32.07 -3.28 19.26
C SER A 355 31.57 -2.63 17.97
N LEU A 356 30.35 -2.09 17.97
CA LEU A 356 29.81 -1.32 16.87
C LEU A 356 30.62 -0.04 16.61
N GLY A 357 31.07 0.65 17.66
CA GLY A 357 31.93 1.83 17.53
C GLY A 357 33.29 1.52 16.90
N CYS A 358 33.83 0.32 17.18
CA CYS A 358 35.03 -0.19 16.52
C CYS A 358 34.79 -0.44 15.02
N ILE A 359 33.66 -1.07 14.65
CA ILE A 359 33.28 -1.31 13.26
C ILE A 359 33.09 0.02 12.52
N ILE A 360 32.34 0.96 13.10
CA ILE A 360 32.13 2.28 12.50
C ILE A 360 33.48 2.99 12.32
N ALA A 361 34.39 2.96 13.29
CA ALA A 361 35.71 3.58 13.13
C ALA A 361 36.51 3.01 11.95
N GLU A 362 36.45 1.70 11.72
CA GLU A 362 37.10 1.06 10.58
C GLU A 362 36.41 1.41 9.25
N VAL A 363 35.08 1.38 9.19
CA VAL A 363 34.31 1.75 7.99
C VAL A 363 34.54 3.22 7.63
N VAL A 364 34.60 4.13 8.60
CA VAL A 364 34.91 5.55 8.38
C VAL A 364 36.34 5.72 7.90
N THR A 365 37.28 4.93 8.43
CA THR A 365 38.66 4.93 7.93
C THR A 365 38.73 4.46 6.48
N TYR A 366 38.00 3.39 6.15
CA TYR A 366 37.85 2.90 4.78
C TYR A 366 37.24 3.96 3.87
N MET A 367 36.24 4.71 4.36
CA MET A 367 35.65 5.80 3.59
C MET A 367 36.67 6.89 3.27
N MET A 368 37.47 7.30 4.26
CA MET A 368 38.44 8.39 4.11
C MET A 368 39.68 8.00 3.28
N ARG A 369 40.15 6.76 3.42
CA ARG A 369 41.51 6.36 3.02
C ARG A 369 41.59 5.02 2.28
N GLY A 370 40.46 4.36 2.02
CA GLY A 370 40.42 3.06 1.34
C GLY A 370 40.98 1.90 2.18
N PRO A 371 41.21 0.73 1.56
CA PRO A 371 41.77 -0.45 2.23
C PRO A 371 43.09 -0.17 2.95
N GLU A 372 43.98 0.60 2.34
CA GLU A 372 45.30 0.91 2.90
C GLU A 372 45.20 1.71 4.21
N GLY A 373 44.18 2.56 4.33
CA GLY A 373 43.91 3.29 5.56
C GLY A 373 43.46 2.38 6.70
N VAL A 374 42.69 1.34 6.40
CA VAL A 374 42.24 0.35 7.39
C VAL A 374 43.43 -0.45 7.90
N ASP A 375 44.31 -0.90 7.00
CA ASP A 375 45.55 -1.59 7.35
C ASP A 375 46.46 -0.71 8.22
N GLU A 376 46.63 0.56 7.85
CA GLU A 376 47.42 1.52 8.64
C GLU A 376 46.81 1.71 10.04
N PHE A 377 45.48 1.79 10.13
CA PHE A 377 44.79 1.94 11.39
C PHE A 377 44.95 0.70 12.29
N GLU A 378 44.80 -0.50 11.73
CA GLU A 378 45.05 -1.75 12.45
C GLU A 378 46.49 -1.83 12.96
N GLU A 379 47.48 -1.60 12.11
CA GLU A 379 48.89 -1.63 12.49
C GLU A 379 49.25 -0.56 13.53
N SER A 380 48.65 0.63 13.46
CA SER A 380 48.87 1.68 14.47
C SER A 380 48.40 1.28 15.87
N ARG A 381 47.42 0.35 15.95
CA ARG A 381 46.85 -0.18 17.20
C ARG A 381 47.58 -1.43 17.71
N ARG A 382 48.59 -1.91 17.00
CA ARG A 382 49.36 -3.09 17.38
C ARG A 382 50.12 -2.88 18.70
N PHE A 383 49.87 -3.73 19.69
CA PHE A 383 50.62 -3.73 20.96
C PHE A 383 50.75 -5.13 21.57
N LYS A 384 51.64 -5.28 22.56
CA LYS A 384 51.75 -6.50 23.39
C LYS A 384 51.30 -6.20 24.82
N PRO A 385 50.21 -6.82 25.30
CA PRO A 385 49.71 -6.61 26.68
C PRO A 385 50.72 -6.94 27.78
N SER A 386 51.55 -7.97 27.57
CA SER A 386 52.58 -8.49 28.46
C SER A 386 53.75 -9.03 27.62
N ARG A 387 54.92 -9.24 28.24
CA ARG A 387 56.09 -9.86 27.58
C ARG A 387 55.78 -11.25 27.01
N ASP A 388 54.88 -11.98 27.68
CA ASP A 388 54.52 -13.37 27.35
C ASP A 388 53.17 -13.51 26.63
N SER A 389 52.48 -12.40 26.34
CA SER A 389 51.19 -12.43 25.64
C SER A 389 51.36 -12.32 24.12
N SER A 390 50.40 -12.88 23.38
CA SER A 390 50.29 -12.65 21.94
C SER A 390 50.12 -11.17 21.60
N THR A 391 50.55 -10.78 20.40
CA THR A 391 50.24 -9.46 19.84
C THR A 391 48.73 -9.24 19.80
N SER A 392 48.30 -8.02 20.11
CA SER A 392 46.90 -7.61 20.18
C SER A 392 46.69 -6.35 19.35
N PHE A 393 45.52 -6.26 18.72
CA PHE A 393 45.08 -5.13 17.90
C PHE A 393 43.85 -4.42 18.49
N ARG A 394 43.56 -4.67 19.78
CA ARG A 394 42.42 -4.07 20.48
C ARG A 394 42.40 -2.55 20.43
N PHE A 395 41.20 -2.00 20.44
CA PHE A 395 40.95 -0.55 20.52
C PHE A 395 41.26 0.06 21.91
N HIS A 396 41.67 -0.76 22.88
CA HIS A 396 42.03 -0.34 24.23
C HIS A 396 43.24 -1.12 24.77
N ARG A 397 43.89 -0.59 25.80
CA ARG A 397 45.04 -1.24 26.48
C ARG A 397 44.67 -1.67 27.90
N GLY A 398 43.78 -2.66 28.00
CA GLY A 398 43.39 -3.25 29.29
C GLY A 398 42.69 -2.27 30.25
N GLY A 399 41.60 -1.63 29.83
CA GLY A 399 40.88 -0.65 30.66
C GLY A 399 41.33 0.79 30.51
N VAL A 400 42.27 1.09 29.61
CA VAL A 400 42.71 2.45 29.26
C VAL A 400 42.60 2.66 27.75
N GLU A 401 42.33 3.90 27.35
CA GLU A 401 42.27 4.31 25.95
C GLU A 401 43.58 4.02 25.19
N HIS A 402 43.47 3.56 23.94
CA HIS A 402 44.62 3.34 23.09
C HIS A 402 45.06 4.66 22.43
N PRO A 403 46.30 5.15 22.64
CA PRO A 403 46.72 6.46 22.11
C PRO A 403 46.67 6.59 20.59
N ALA A 404 46.85 5.49 19.86
CA ALA A 404 46.67 5.51 18.40
C ALA A 404 45.19 5.63 17.99
N VAL A 405 44.27 5.01 18.73
CA VAL A 405 42.82 5.14 18.47
C VAL A 405 42.40 6.58 18.70
N ARG A 406 42.82 7.18 19.83
CA ARG A 406 42.55 8.58 20.14
C ARG A 406 42.99 9.51 19.01
N ARG A 407 44.24 9.39 18.57
CA ARG A 407 44.79 10.20 17.47
C ARG A 407 44.04 10.00 16.16
N TRP A 408 43.58 8.77 15.89
CA TRP A 408 42.80 8.47 14.69
C TRP A 408 41.43 9.16 14.72
N ILE A 409 40.72 9.06 15.86
CA ILE A 409 39.45 9.76 16.07
C ILE A 409 39.64 11.28 15.95
N ASP A 410 40.70 11.83 16.54
CA ASP A 410 41.02 13.25 16.42
C ASP A 410 41.26 13.66 14.94
N THR A 411 41.82 12.76 14.13
CA THR A 411 42.00 12.97 12.68
C THR A 411 40.65 12.98 11.95
N MET A 412 39.71 12.11 12.31
CA MET A 412 38.34 12.11 11.77
C MET A 412 37.63 13.44 12.11
N LYS A 413 37.77 13.91 13.35
CA LYS A 413 37.16 15.17 13.83
C LYS A 413 37.78 16.44 13.23
N GLN A 414 39.00 16.34 12.71
CA GLN A 414 39.70 17.44 12.04
C GLN A 414 39.55 17.39 10.51
N ALA A 415 38.84 16.41 9.97
CA ALA A 415 38.59 16.33 8.54
C ALA A 415 37.75 17.52 8.03
N ASP A 416 37.95 17.92 6.78
CA ASP A 416 37.19 19.05 6.18
C ASP A 416 35.69 18.74 6.03
N SER A 417 35.36 17.46 5.88
CA SER A 417 33.99 17.01 5.70
C SER A 417 33.26 16.89 7.04
N GLU A 418 32.14 17.61 7.17
CA GLU A 418 31.31 17.64 8.37
C GLU A 418 30.78 16.25 8.74
N VAL A 419 30.48 15.41 7.75
CA VAL A 419 30.07 14.01 7.96
C VAL A 419 31.13 13.25 8.76
N HIS A 420 32.41 13.38 8.38
CA HIS A 420 33.50 12.71 9.07
C HIS A 420 33.70 13.23 10.49
N LYS A 421 33.42 14.52 10.74
CA LYS A 421 33.48 15.08 12.10
C LYS A 421 32.39 14.50 12.99
N LEU A 422 31.15 14.49 12.51
CA LEU A 422 30.00 13.93 13.24
C LEU A 422 30.20 12.43 13.52
N LEU A 423 30.75 11.69 12.56
CA LEU A 423 31.11 10.28 12.75
C LEU A 423 32.23 10.11 13.78
N GLY A 424 33.26 10.96 13.74
CA GLY A 424 34.34 10.96 14.73
C GLY A 424 33.84 11.24 16.16
N GLU A 425 32.91 12.18 16.32
CA GLU A 425 32.23 12.46 17.59
C GLU A 425 31.39 11.26 18.07
N LEU A 426 30.61 10.64 17.19
CA LEU A 426 29.84 9.44 17.52
C LEU A 426 30.74 8.28 17.95
N VAL A 427 31.82 8.03 17.21
CA VAL A 427 32.81 6.99 17.55
C VAL A 427 33.46 7.27 18.90
N GLU A 428 33.80 8.53 19.21
CA GLU A 428 34.34 8.94 20.50
C GLU A 428 33.37 8.66 21.67
N GLU A 429 32.09 8.93 21.48
CA GLU A 429 31.04 8.61 22.47
C GLU A 429 30.85 7.10 22.67
N MET A 430 30.96 6.31 21.59
CA MET A 430 30.80 4.85 21.65
C MET A 430 32.02 4.13 22.25
N LEU A 431 33.23 4.67 22.04
CA LEU A 431 34.49 4.12 22.53
C LEU A 431 34.90 4.68 23.91
N GLN A 432 33.94 5.08 24.72
CA GLN A 432 34.17 5.42 26.12
C GLN A 432 34.62 4.20 26.93
N ILE A 433 35.70 4.36 27.70
CA ILE A 433 36.26 3.27 28.49
C ILE A 433 35.27 2.74 29.53
N THR A 434 34.47 3.64 30.12
CA THR A 434 33.43 3.27 31.09
C THR A 434 32.17 2.81 30.36
N ALA A 435 31.63 1.65 30.75
CA ALA A 435 30.45 1.06 30.11
C ALA A 435 29.18 1.92 30.20
N TRP A 436 29.07 2.79 31.20
CA TRP A 436 27.93 3.68 31.42
C TRP A 436 28.05 5.03 30.72
N GLY A 437 29.26 5.40 30.28
CA GLY A 437 29.49 6.62 29.51
C GLY A 437 29.12 6.47 28.03
N ARG A 438 28.83 5.25 27.56
CA ARG A 438 28.47 4.95 26.17
C ARG A 438 26.97 5.21 25.95
N PRO A 439 26.57 5.71 24.77
CA PRO A 439 25.16 5.85 24.40
C PRO A 439 24.47 4.47 24.29
N SER A 440 23.13 4.46 24.30
CA SER A 440 22.38 3.25 23.95
C SER A 440 22.41 3.01 22.44
N ALA A 441 22.18 1.77 21.99
CA ALA A 441 22.09 1.48 20.56
C ALA A 441 20.97 2.27 19.86
N GLN A 442 19.88 2.61 20.54
CA GLN A 442 18.82 3.47 19.99
C GLN A 442 19.32 4.90 19.75
N VAL A 443 20.14 5.45 20.65
CA VAL A 443 20.74 6.77 20.46
C VAL A 443 21.73 6.74 19.29
N VAL A 444 22.53 5.68 19.18
CA VAL A 444 23.47 5.48 18.07
C VAL A 444 22.74 5.39 16.73
N ASP A 445 21.66 4.59 16.65
CA ASP A 445 20.81 4.50 15.46
C ASP A 445 20.27 5.87 15.03
N ARG A 446 19.68 6.63 15.97
CA ARG A 446 19.18 7.99 15.68
C ARG A 446 20.27 8.92 15.16
N LYS A 447 21.46 8.92 15.78
CA LYS A 447 22.59 9.74 15.34
C LYS A 447 23.11 9.31 13.97
N MET A 448 23.24 8.01 13.69
CA MET A 448 23.66 7.53 12.37
C MET A 448 22.63 7.85 11.29
N ARG A 449 21.34 7.67 11.59
CA ARG A 449 20.25 8.05 10.69
C ARG A 449 20.31 9.53 10.36
N PHE A 450 20.47 10.38 11.37
CA PHE A 450 20.68 11.82 11.17
C PHE A 450 21.86 12.10 10.24
N ILE A 451 23.02 11.50 10.48
CA ILE A 451 24.22 11.71 9.64
C ILE A 451 23.96 11.28 8.18
N ALA A 452 23.31 10.13 7.96
CA ALA A 452 23.00 9.61 6.62
C ALA A 452 22.04 10.53 5.85
N PHE A 453 20.89 10.87 6.45
CA PHE A 453 19.90 11.78 5.84
C PHE A 453 20.44 13.19 5.67
N TRP A 454 21.24 13.68 6.62
CA TRP A 454 21.86 14.99 6.53
C TRP A 454 22.84 15.06 5.35
N SER A 455 23.69 14.04 5.18
CA SER A 455 24.63 13.94 4.06
C SER A 455 23.89 13.93 2.71
N LEU A 456 22.87 13.08 2.56
CA LEU A 456 22.09 13.00 1.32
C LEU A 456 21.36 14.31 1.01
N SER A 457 20.65 14.88 2.00
CA SER A 457 19.94 16.15 1.80
C SER A 457 20.88 17.31 1.46
N GLN A 458 22.10 17.34 2.03
CA GLN A 458 23.08 18.36 1.72
C GLN A 458 23.62 18.24 0.28
N GLN A 459 23.78 17.02 -0.25
CA GLN A 459 24.15 16.83 -1.65
C GLN A 459 23.08 17.36 -2.60
N ILE A 460 21.80 17.07 -2.31
CA ILE A 460 20.65 17.59 -3.06
C ILE A 460 20.61 19.12 -3.02
N SER A 461 20.72 19.73 -1.82
CA SER A 461 20.77 21.20 -1.67
C SER A 461 21.94 21.82 -2.45
N ASN A 462 23.11 21.16 -2.49
CA ASN A 462 24.27 21.63 -3.23
C ASN A 462 24.06 21.56 -4.75
N LEU A 463 23.40 20.50 -5.26
CA LEU A 463 23.05 20.37 -6.68
C LEU A 463 22.05 21.44 -7.11
N TYR A 464 21.01 21.69 -6.32
CA TYR A 464 20.09 22.80 -6.56
C TYR A 464 20.84 24.14 -6.70
N ALA A 465 21.81 24.41 -5.81
CA ALA A 465 22.64 25.61 -5.89
C ALA A 465 23.62 25.61 -7.07
N SER A 466 24.10 24.45 -7.52
CA SER A 466 24.94 24.30 -8.72
C SER A 466 24.15 24.62 -9.98
N ILE A 467 23.00 23.96 -10.17
CA ILE A 467 22.12 24.13 -11.32
C ILE A 467 21.66 25.58 -11.43
N GLY A 468 21.27 26.20 -10.30
CA GLY A 468 20.85 27.60 -10.28
C GLY A 468 21.94 28.59 -10.68
N ARG A 469 23.24 28.24 -10.55
CA ARG A 469 24.35 29.06 -11.07
C ARG A 469 24.61 28.87 -12.56
N LYS A 470 24.20 27.72 -13.13
CA LYS A 470 24.39 27.37 -14.54
C LYS A 470 23.21 27.82 -15.41
N SER A 471 22.01 27.88 -14.85
CA SER A 471 20.80 28.27 -15.57
C SER A 471 20.84 29.74 -16.02
N ILE A 472 20.35 29.99 -17.23
CA ILE A 472 20.41 31.29 -17.94
C ILE A 472 18.98 31.75 -18.35
N ARG A 473 17.96 30.92 -18.07
CA ARG A 473 16.58 31.10 -18.54
C ARG A 473 15.65 31.43 -17.38
N LEU A 474 14.98 32.57 -17.49
CA LEU A 474 14.14 33.13 -16.42
C LEU A 474 12.98 32.23 -16.01
N ASP A 475 12.40 31.47 -16.96
CA ASP A 475 11.33 30.50 -16.74
C ASP A 475 11.84 29.25 -15.99
N ALA A 476 12.97 28.70 -16.43
CA ALA A 476 13.61 27.57 -15.76
C ALA A 476 14.11 27.94 -14.35
N ASP A 477 14.61 29.16 -14.14
CA ASP A 477 15.08 29.64 -12.84
C ASP A 477 13.95 29.65 -11.80
N VAL A 478 12.76 30.11 -12.20
CA VAL A 478 11.59 30.20 -11.30
C VAL A 478 11.12 28.81 -10.87
N ASP A 479 10.97 27.86 -11.81
CA ASP A 479 10.57 26.49 -11.46
C ASP A 479 11.63 25.81 -10.58
N LEU A 480 12.92 25.96 -10.91
CA LEU A 480 14.02 25.42 -10.09
C LEU A 480 14.01 25.97 -8.66
N ASP A 481 13.80 27.28 -8.50
CA ASP A 481 13.77 27.94 -7.20
C ASP A 481 12.54 27.54 -6.38
N LEU A 482 11.39 27.33 -7.04
CA LEU A 482 10.18 26.81 -6.39
C LEU A 482 10.40 25.39 -5.86
N GLU A 483 10.94 24.50 -6.70
CA GLU A 483 11.22 23.12 -6.28
C GLU A 483 12.30 23.07 -5.19
N ARG A 484 13.32 23.93 -5.27
CA ARG A 484 14.34 24.09 -4.22
C ARG A 484 13.73 24.56 -2.90
N ALA A 485 12.82 25.53 -2.94
CA ALA A 485 12.16 26.06 -1.75
C ALA A 485 11.24 25.02 -1.09
N GLN A 486 10.56 24.19 -1.89
CA GLN A 486 9.80 23.06 -1.38
C GLN A 486 10.71 22.03 -0.70
N PHE A 487 11.80 21.64 -1.36
CA PHE A 487 12.75 20.70 -0.79
C PHE A 487 13.36 21.20 0.54
N GLU A 488 13.82 22.44 0.58
CA GLU A 488 14.41 23.02 1.79
C GLU A 488 13.35 23.20 2.90
N SER A 489 12.09 23.44 2.55
CA SER A 489 11.00 23.47 3.53
C SER A 489 10.72 22.10 4.17
N TRP A 490 10.77 21.03 3.37
CA TRP A 490 10.71 19.67 3.88
C TRP A 490 11.92 19.38 4.79
N ARG A 491 13.12 19.75 4.36
CA ARG A 491 14.37 19.56 5.11
C ARG A 491 14.31 20.15 6.51
N GLN A 492 13.71 21.34 6.67
CA GLN A 492 13.54 22.01 7.97
C GLN A 492 12.44 21.39 8.86
N ALA A 493 11.50 20.65 8.28
CA ALA A 493 10.43 19.99 9.01
C ALA A 493 10.72 18.51 9.30
N CYS A 494 11.68 17.91 8.59
CA CYS A 494 12.02 16.50 8.65
C CYS A 494 12.54 16.07 10.03
N PRO A 495 11.88 15.12 10.73
CA PRO A 495 12.32 14.63 12.04
C PRO A 495 13.71 14.01 12.02
N MET A 496 14.07 13.34 10.93
CA MET A 496 15.38 12.68 10.79
C MET A 496 16.54 13.67 10.73
N LEU A 497 16.26 14.97 10.51
CA LEU A 497 17.24 16.05 10.48
C LEU A 497 17.21 16.91 11.75
N GLU A 498 16.43 16.53 12.76
CA GLU A 498 16.45 17.20 14.07
C GLU A 498 17.44 16.51 15.00
N ASN A 499 18.44 17.25 15.46
CA ASN A 499 19.40 16.79 16.48
C ASN A 499 18.79 16.85 17.89
N SER A 500 17.64 16.18 18.11
CA SER A 500 16.96 16.13 19.40
C SER A 500 16.68 14.70 19.86
N ASP A 501 16.88 14.43 21.16
CA ASP A 501 16.70 13.10 21.76
C ASP A 501 15.25 12.59 21.73
N ASN A 502 14.26 13.45 21.43
CA ASN A 502 12.83 13.15 21.56
C ASN A 502 12.08 13.10 20.21
N GLY A 503 12.68 13.51 19.08
CA GLY A 503 11.95 13.82 17.84
C GLY A 503 11.65 12.65 16.89
N ALA A 504 12.41 11.55 16.98
CA ALA A 504 12.39 10.46 16.00
C ALA A 504 11.78 9.13 16.49
N GLU A 505 11.26 9.06 17.72
CA GLU A 505 10.80 7.79 18.31
C GLU A 505 9.51 7.22 17.70
N HIS A 506 8.81 7.97 16.84
CA HIS A 506 7.47 7.60 16.33
C HIS A 506 7.40 7.44 14.80
N TRP A 507 8.55 7.42 14.10
CA TRP A 507 8.58 7.32 12.64
C TRP A 507 8.86 5.87 12.20
N ALA A 508 7.94 5.28 11.41
CA ALA A 508 8.02 3.87 11.07
C ALA A 508 9.25 3.55 10.17
N PRO A 509 9.81 2.34 10.26
CA PRO A 509 10.89 1.91 9.37
C PRO A 509 10.55 2.06 7.88
N ASN A 510 9.33 1.70 7.48
CA ASN A 510 8.87 1.80 6.08
C ASN A 510 8.88 3.24 5.57
N ASP A 511 8.42 4.19 6.38
CA ASP A 511 8.45 5.60 6.02
C ASP A 511 9.89 6.12 5.84
N SER A 512 10.86 5.58 6.60
CA SER A 512 12.27 5.97 6.43
C SER A 512 12.83 5.47 5.09
N GLN A 513 12.44 4.27 4.68
CA GLN A 513 12.88 3.68 3.41
C GLN A 513 12.29 4.43 2.21
N LEU A 514 10.99 4.70 2.21
CA LEU A 514 10.33 5.45 1.12
C LEU A 514 10.91 6.85 0.96
N VAL A 515 11.19 7.54 2.07
CA VAL A 515 11.86 8.85 2.03
C VAL A 515 13.29 8.73 1.49
N GLN A 516 14.04 7.69 1.88
CA GLN A 516 15.38 7.45 1.35
C GLN A 516 15.35 7.20 -0.17
N GLU A 517 14.42 6.38 -0.66
CA GLU A 517 14.23 6.08 -2.09
C GLU A 517 13.90 7.36 -2.87
N ALA A 518 12.94 8.14 -2.39
CA ALA A 518 12.56 9.42 -2.98
C ALA A 518 13.73 10.42 -3.08
N LEU A 519 14.53 10.54 -2.01
CA LEU A 519 15.72 11.39 -2.02
C LEU A 519 16.80 10.86 -2.97
N GLY A 520 16.97 9.53 -3.05
CA GLY A 520 17.90 8.88 -3.98
C GLY A 520 17.53 9.17 -5.43
N GLU A 521 16.27 8.96 -5.81
CA GLU A 521 15.78 9.27 -7.15
C GLU A 521 15.88 10.76 -7.47
N MET A 522 15.53 11.62 -6.51
CA MET A 522 15.68 13.06 -6.65
C MET A 522 17.14 13.46 -6.90
N LEU A 523 18.09 12.86 -6.18
CA LEU A 523 19.52 13.07 -6.37
C LEU A 523 19.96 12.68 -7.79
N GLU A 524 19.57 11.49 -8.26
CA GLU A 524 19.91 11.02 -9.61
C GLU A 524 19.36 11.95 -10.70
N LYS A 525 18.10 12.40 -10.57
CA LYS A 525 17.52 13.35 -11.53
C LYS A 525 18.25 14.68 -11.51
N LEU A 526 18.59 15.21 -10.34
CA LEU A 526 19.33 16.46 -10.22
C LEU A 526 20.75 16.35 -10.80
N GLN A 527 21.44 15.23 -10.59
CA GLN A 527 22.74 14.98 -11.22
C GLN A 527 22.63 14.93 -12.75
N ALA A 528 21.59 14.26 -13.26
CA ALA A 528 21.34 14.21 -14.71
C ALA A 528 21.07 15.60 -15.30
N ILE A 529 20.35 16.46 -14.59
CA ILE A 529 20.08 17.85 -14.97
C ILE A 529 21.36 18.70 -14.90
N ASP A 530 22.14 18.59 -13.82
CA ASP A 530 23.39 19.36 -13.65
C ASP A 530 24.43 19.04 -14.74
N GLY A 531 24.37 17.85 -15.34
CA GLY A 531 25.19 17.42 -16.47
C GLY A 531 24.73 17.93 -17.85
N GLN A 532 23.53 18.53 -17.97
CA GLN A 532 23.04 19.06 -19.25
C GLN A 532 23.66 20.40 -19.60
N ALA A 533 23.83 20.65 -20.90
CA ALA A 533 24.32 21.93 -21.42
C ALA A 533 23.25 23.03 -21.43
N GLU A 534 21.97 22.66 -21.59
CA GLU A 534 20.83 23.56 -21.58
C GLU A 534 19.76 23.03 -20.63
N ILE A 535 19.25 23.88 -19.74
CA ILE A 535 18.30 23.53 -18.69
C ILE A 535 16.93 24.12 -19.05
N GLN A 536 15.88 23.30 -19.00
CA GLN A 536 14.50 23.68 -19.35
C GLN A 536 13.55 23.40 -18.18
N ALA A 537 12.49 24.20 -18.06
CA ALA A 537 11.50 24.09 -16.99
C ALA A 537 10.83 22.70 -16.90
N SER A 538 10.58 22.04 -18.03
CA SER A 538 9.99 20.69 -18.09
C SER A 538 10.83 19.62 -17.38
N MET A 539 12.15 19.84 -17.24
CA MET A 539 13.05 18.91 -16.56
C MET A 539 12.81 18.85 -15.05
N PHE A 540 12.12 19.83 -14.46
CA PHE A 540 11.83 19.88 -13.02
C PHE A 540 10.51 19.21 -12.62
N GLN A 541 9.67 18.80 -13.59
CA GLN A 541 8.41 18.13 -13.30
C GLN A 541 8.56 16.87 -12.43
N PRO A 542 9.57 15.99 -12.63
CA PRO A 542 9.80 14.85 -11.74
C PRO A 542 10.19 15.27 -10.32
N LEU A 543 10.96 16.36 -10.17
CA LEU A 543 11.36 16.88 -8.85
C LEU A 543 10.16 17.31 -8.00
N ARG A 544 9.12 17.84 -8.66
CA ARG A 544 7.85 18.19 -8.01
C ARG A 544 7.14 16.98 -7.43
N GLN A 545 7.13 15.85 -8.15
CA GLN A 545 6.53 14.61 -7.65
C GLN A 545 7.27 14.11 -6.41
N PHE A 546 8.61 14.13 -6.43
CA PHE A 546 9.40 13.76 -5.25
C PHE A 546 9.17 14.71 -4.07
N ASN A 547 9.09 16.02 -4.30
CA ASN A 547 8.77 16.98 -3.24
C ASN A 547 7.38 16.73 -2.61
N ILE A 548 6.37 16.40 -3.43
CA ILE A 548 5.03 16.03 -2.95
C ILE A 548 5.11 14.79 -2.07
N LEU A 549 5.82 13.75 -2.53
CA LEU A 549 5.97 12.49 -1.80
C LEU A 549 6.74 12.69 -0.47
N LEU A 550 7.84 13.44 -0.49
CA LEU A 550 8.59 13.79 0.72
C LEU A 550 7.71 14.51 1.75
N LEU A 551 6.82 15.41 1.30
CA LEU A 551 5.88 16.12 2.16
C LEU A 551 4.76 15.20 2.66
N SER A 552 4.21 14.31 1.83
CA SER A 552 3.11 13.42 2.24
C SER A 552 3.53 12.43 3.31
N HIS A 553 4.79 12.00 3.31
CA HIS A 553 5.30 11.11 4.36
C HIS A 553 5.48 11.81 5.70
N LEU A 554 5.67 13.14 5.77
CA LEU A 554 5.79 13.83 7.07
C LEU A 554 4.53 13.62 7.93
N PRO A 555 4.62 13.54 9.28
CA PRO A 555 3.43 13.43 10.11
C PRO A 555 2.63 14.73 9.98
N SER A 556 1.31 14.67 10.13
CA SER A 556 0.39 15.80 9.90
C SER A 556 0.81 17.09 10.62
N GLU A 557 1.38 16.99 11.82
CA GLU A 557 1.90 18.13 12.59
C GLU A 557 3.11 18.81 11.94
N ARG A 558 3.98 18.04 11.26
CA ARG A 558 5.18 18.57 10.60
C ARG A 558 4.93 18.98 9.15
N GLN A 559 3.92 18.42 8.49
CA GLN A 559 3.45 18.92 7.19
C GLN A 559 3.08 20.41 7.26
N GLN A 560 2.42 20.81 8.36
CA GLN A 560 2.09 22.22 8.61
C GLN A 560 3.35 23.08 8.77
N ARG A 561 4.36 22.59 9.50
CA ARG A 561 5.66 23.29 9.63
C ARG A 561 6.34 23.45 8.27
N ALA A 562 6.40 22.39 7.46
CA ALA A 562 6.97 22.43 6.11
C ALA A 562 6.23 23.46 5.22
N HIS A 563 4.89 23.46 5.27
CA HIS A 563 4.08 24.42 4.52
C HIS A 563 4.39 25.88 4.89
N ILE A 564 4.54 26.17 6.19
CA ILE A 564 4.91 27.51 6.67
C ILE A 564 6.31 27.90 6.17
N TYR A 565 7.30 27.00 6.24
CA TYR A 565 8.64 27.27 5.72
C TYR A 565 8.66 27.52 4.20
N SER A 566 7.90 26.74 3.43
CA SER A 566 7.76 26.92 1.98
C SER A 566 7.19 28.30 1.63
N GLN A 567 6.16 28.74 2.36
CA GLN A 567 5.59 30.08 2.19
C GLN A 567 6.60 31.18 2.50
N ILE A 568 7.37 31.05 3.59
CA ILE A 568 8.39 32.04 3.97
C ILE A 568 9.49 32.14 2.90
N GLN A 569 9.98 31.00 2.40
CA GLN A 569 11.05 30.97 1.40
C GLN A 569 10.59 31.52 0.05
N THR A 570 9.38 31.15 -0.40
CA THR A 570 8.80 31.63 -1.67
C THR A 570 8.53 33.14 -1.65
N MET A 571 8.10 33.68 -0.50
CA MET A 571 7.85 35.11 -0.32
C MET A 571 9.13 35.96 -0.21
N SER A 572 10.28 35.35 0.10
CA SER A 572 11.56 36.04 0.27
C SER A 572 12.41 36.06 -1.00
N HIS A 573 11.96 35.43 -2.09
CA HIS A 573 12.79 35.21 -3.26
C HIS A 573 12.82 36.42 -4.22
N PRO A 574 14.01 36.92 -4.63
CA PRO A 574 14.14 38.15 -5.42
C PRO A 574 13.58 38.05 -6.84
N LEU A 575 13.45 36.85 -7.42
CA LEU A 575 12.79 36.65 -8.72
C LEU A 575 11.26 36.67 -8.62
N THR A 576 10.66 36.19 -7.53
CA THR A 576 9.20 36.33 -7.28
C THR A 576 8.85 37.81 -7.11
N VAL A 577 9.70 38.56 -6.39
CA VAL A 577 9.57 40.01 -6.22
C VAL A 577 9.86 40.77 -7.53
N ARG A 578 10.78 40.30 -8.39
CA ARG A 578 11.04 40.88 -9.71
C ARG A 578 9.96 40.56 -10.74
N SER A 579 9.40 39.36 -10.76
CA SER A 579 8.25 38.99 -11.61
C SER A 579 6.97 39.70 -11.16
N LEU A 580 6.78 39.92 -9.86
CA LEU A 580 5.74 40.80 -9.32
C LEU A 580 5.93 42.26 -9.74
N ASN A 581 7.18 42.73 -9.89
CA ASN A 581 7.49 44.10 -10.31
C ASN A 581 7.54 44.28 -11.84
N GLN A 582 7.88 43.24 -12.61
CA GLN A 582 7.93 43.24 -14.08
C GLN A 582 6.56 42.94 -14.70
N GLY A 583 5.71 42.14 -14.04
CA GLY A 583 4.30 41.96 -14.42
C GLY A 583 3.41 43.19 -14.24
N ILE A 584 3.94 44.26 -13.65
CA ILE A 584 3.29 45.59 -13.57
C ILE A 584 3.66 46.47 -14.78
N ALA A 585 4.66 46.09 -15.60
CA ALA A 585 5.26 46.97 -16.60
C ALA A 585 5.14 46.51 -18.07
N ASP A 586 4.83 45.24 -18.37
CA ASP A 586 4.62 44.79 -19.76
C ASP A 586 3.19 44.28 -19.95
N GLU A 587 2.41 45.04 -20.73
CA GLU A 587 1.09 44.71 -21.22
C GLU A 587 1.15 43.54 -22.23
N THR A 588 1.12 42.31 -21.71
CA THR A 588 0.45 41.17 -22.35
C THR A 588 -0.05 40.26 -21.24
N GLU A 589 -1.38 40.20 -21.06
CA GLU A 589 -2.10 39.71 -19.88
C GLU A 589 -1.68 38.30 -19.41
N PRO A 590 -1.16 38.16 -18.17
CA PRO A 590 -1.28 36.92 -17.41
C PRO A 590 -2.70 36.82 -16.83
N ASP A 591 -3.35 35.67 -17.03
CA ASP A 591 -4.73 35.36 -16.65
C ASP A 591 -5.07 35.80 -15.19
N PRO A 592 -5.91 36.85 -15.02
CA PRO A 592 -6.25 37.41 -13.72
C PRO A 592 -7.14 36.50 -12.86
N GLU A 593 -7.75 35.45 -13.42
CA GLU A 593 -8.61 34.53 -12.67
C GLU A 593 -7.80 33.52 -11.85
N LYS A 594 -6.71 33.00 -12.41
CA LYS A 594 -5.86 31.97 -11.78
C LYS A 594 -5.11 32.51 -10.55
N LEU A 595 -4.65 33.76 -10.61
CA LEU A 595 -3.98 34.46 -9.50
C LEU A 595 -4.95 34.89 -8.38
N ARG A 596 -6.19 35.23 -8.71
CA ARG A 596 -7.24 35.55 -7.73
C ARG A 596 -7.77 34.32 -7.01
N LEU A 597 -7.85 33.18 -7.69
CA LEU A 597 -8.26 31.89 -7.12
C LEU A 597 -7.20 31.37 -6.14
N LEU A 598 -5.92 31.38 -6.51
CA LEU A 598 -4.82 30.99 -5.62
C LEU A 598 -4.69 31.91 -4.40
N SER A 599 -4.80 33.24 -4.57
CA SER A 599 -4.84 34.21 -3.46
C SER A 599 -5.99 33.96 -2.48
N ARG A 600 -7.19 33.62 -2.99
CA ARG A 600 -8.36 33.29 -2.18
C ARG A 600 -8.19 31.97 -1.42
N ILE A 601 -7.66 30.93 -2.06
CA ILE A 601 -7.40 29.61 -1.45
C ILE A 601 -6.31 29.72 -0.38
N THR A 602 -5.23 30.46 -0.62
CA THR A 602 -4.17 30.71 0.37
C THR A 602 -4.65 31.55 1.56
N SER A 603 -5.59 32.48 1.37
CA SER A 603 -6.20 33.26 2.46
C SER A 603 -7.15 32.43 3.35
N LEU A 604 -7.74 31.37 2.78
CA LEU A 604 -8.64 30.44 3.44
C LEU A 604 -7.87 29.44 4.30
N VAL A 605 -6.78 28.89 3.77
CA VAL A 605 -5.89 27.97 4.51
C VAL A 605 -5.21 28.67 5.70
N LYS A 606 -4.84 29.95 5.56
CA LYS A 606 -4.28 30.78 6.66
C LYS A 606 -5.25 31.05 7.82
N LYS A 607 -6.56 30.94 7.61
CA LYS A 607 -7.57 31.11 8.68
C LYS A 607 -7.90 29.82 9.42
N ILE A 608 -7.53 28.66 8.85
CA ILE A 608 -7.78 27.34 9.42
C ILE A 608 -6.58 26.87 10.28
N GLN A 609 -5.39 27.42 10.05
CA GLN A 609 -4.14 27.03 10.73
C GLN A 609 -3.68 28.04 11.79
N VAL A 610 -4.52 28.31 12.80
CA VAL A 610 -4.04 28.88 14.08
C VAL A 610 -4.06 27.76 15.12
N PRO A 611 -2.91 27.17 15.48
CA PRO A 611 -2.84 26.22 16.58
C PRO A 611 -2.92 27.01 17.89
N GLY A 612 -3.99 26.80 18.67
CA GLY A 612 -4.06 27.33 20.05
C GLY A 612 -5.33 28.04 20.49
N SER A 613 -6.51 27.76 19.92
CA SER A 613 -7.78 28.15 20.57
C SER A 613 -8.58 26.91 20.93
N SER A 614 -8.66 26.64 22.24
CA SER A 614 -9.67 25.77 22.84
C SER A 614 -11.07 26.13 22.31
N ALA A 615 -11.85 25.11 21.94
CA ALA A 615 -13.28 25.18 21.65
C ALA A 615 -13.71 26.39 20.80
N VAL A 616 -13.40 26.36 19.51
CA VAL A 616 -14.09 27.23 18.55
C VAL A 616 -15.33 26.49 18.09
N GLU A 617 -16.49 26.83 18.64
CA GLU A 617 -17.78 26.49 18.04
C GLU A 617 -17.69 26.82 16.54
N ALA A 618 -17.97 25.85 15.67
CA ALA A 618 -18.09 26.13 14.24
C ALA A 618 -19.12 27.26 14.09
N PRO A 619 -18.76 28.46 13.61
CA PRO A 619 -19.54 29.69 13.84
C PRO A 619 -20.96 29.68 13.25
N ASN A 620 -21.29 28.66 12.45
CA ASN A 620 -22.57 28.50 11.76
C ASN A 620 -23.26 27.14 12.03
N GLN A 621 -22.82 26.37 13.02
CA GLN A 621 -23.55 25.16 13.45
C GLN A 621 -24.80 25.60 14.22
N ILE A 622 -25.97 25.12 13.78
CA ILE A 622 -27.26 25.49 14.37
C ILE A 622 -27.74 24.33 15.22
N THR A 623 -28.07 24.60 16.49
CA THR A 623 -28.73 23.62 17.36
C THR A 623 -30.15 23.38 16.85
N SER A 624 -30.54 22.12 16.73
CA SER A 624 -31.86 21.66 16.26
C SER A 624 -33.02 22.31 17.03
N SER A 625 -32.81 22.67 18.30
CA SER A 625 -33.76 23.40 19.14
C SER A 625 -34.11 24.82 18.64
N ARG A 626 -33.31 25.40 17.73
CA ARG A 626 -33.60 26.71 17.11
C ARG A 626 -34.54 26.61 15.90
N LEU A 627 -34.84 25.39 15.43
CA LEU A 627 -35.75 25.12 14.32
C LEU A 627 -37.12 24.71 14.87
N SER A 628 -38.19 25.30 14.36
CA SER A 628 -39.57 25.05 14.83
C SER A 628 -40.58 25.09 13.69
N GLY A 629 -41.64 24.28 13.80
CA GLY A 629 -42.67 24.11 12.78
C GLY A 629 -42.15 23.34 11.57
N THR A 630 -42.89 22.35 11.08
CA THR A 630 -42.47 21.52 9.94
C THR A 630 -43.60 21.39 8.94
N SER A 631 -43.35 21.87 7.72
CA SER A 631 -44.12 21.51 6.52
C SER A 631 -43.18 20.84 5.54
N ARG A 632 -43.57 19.72 4.93
CA ARG A 632 -42.73 18.96 3.99
C ARG A 632 -43.25 19.18 2.57
N LYS A 633 -42.34 19.40 1.62
CA LYS A 633 -42.66 19.46 0.19
C LYS A 633 -41.57 18.71 -0.58
N GLY A 634 -41.86 17.48 -0.98
CA GLY A 634 -40.84 16.53 -1.47
C GLY A 634 -39.88 16.14 -0.34
N ASP A 635 -38.59 16.09 -0.64
CA ASP A 635 -37.55 15.68 0.33
C ASP A 635 -37.04 16.83 1.20
N PHE A 636 -37.57 18.04 0.98
CA PHE A 636 -37.19 19.25 1.70
C PHE A 636 -38.17 19.57 2.82
N LYS A 637 -37.63 19.92 3.99
CA LYS A 637 -38.39 20.40 5.15
C LYS A 637 -38.37 21.93 5.17
N ILE A 638 -39.54 22.54 5.29
CA ILE A 638 -39.69 23.98 5.52
C ILE A 638 -39.86 24.19 7.03
N GLN A 639 -38.96 24.95 7.63
CA GLN A 639 -38.95 25.23 9.06
C GLN A 639 -38.75 26.72 9.36
N PHE A 640 -39.00 27.12 10.60
CA PHE A 640 -38.72 28.47 11.09
C PHE A 640 -37.53 28.45 12.04
N MET A 641 -36.52 29.25 11.71
CA MET A 641 -35.30 29.43 12.48
C MET A 641 -35.37 30.70 13.34
N GLN A 642 -35.08 30.59 14.64
CA GLN A 642 -34.96 31.76 15.53
C GLN A 642 -33.61 32.48 15.31
N LYS A 643 -33.64 33.79 15.07
CA LYS A 643 -32.43 34.63 15.05
C LYS A 643 -32.03 35.00 16.49
N GLY A 644 -30.76 34.82 16.84
CA GLY A 644 -30.23 34.93 18.21
C GLY A 644 -30.85 36.06 19.05
N GLY A 645 -31.58 35.69 20.10
CA GLY A 645 -32.16 36.60 21.09
C GLY A 645 -33.40 37.41 20.66
N SER A 646 -33.90 37.27 19.43
CA SER A 646 -35.06 38.00 18.91
C SER A 646 -36.31 37.11 18.79
N THR A 647 -37.50 37.69 18.91
CA THR A 647 -38.79 37.01 18.62
C THR A 647 -39.02 36.81 17.11
N ASP A 648 -38.14 37.34 16.27
CA ASP A 648 -38.24 37.29 14.82
C ASP A 648 -37.86 35.90 14.27
N ARG A 649 -38.76 35.33 13.45
CA ARG A 649 -38.64 33.96 12.91
C ARG A 649 -38.37 34.02 11.42
N GLN A 650 -37.23 33.48 10.98
CA GLN A 650 -36.90 33.38 9.57
C GLN A 650 -37.34 32.03 9.01
N LYS A 651 -38.06 32.05 7.88
CA LYS A 651 -38.39 30.82 7.12
C LYS A 651 -37.11 30.29 6.45
N VAL A 652 -36.84 28.99 6.61
CA VAL A 652 -35.67 28.31 6.06
C VAL A 652 -36.07 27.01 5.37
N LEU A 653 -35.27 26.60 4.40
CA LEU A 653 -35.39 25.30 3.73
C LEU A 653 -34.29 24.38 4.26
N VAL A 654 -34.65 23.20 4.72
CA VAL A 654 -33.74 22.25 5.36
C VAL A 654 -33.65 20.98 4.53
N GLU A 655 -32.43 20.67 4.12
CA GLU A 655 -32.05 19.45 3.41
C GLU A 655 -31.34 18.53 4.41
N THR A 656 -31.95 17.37 4.71
CA THR A 656 -31.44 16.43 5.72
C THR A 656 -30.81 15.21 5.04
N LYS A 657 -29.61 14.86 5.46
CA LYS A 657 -28.94 13.60 5.15
C LYS A 657 -28.95 12.69 6.38
N ILE A 658 -29.19 11.40 6.14
CA ILE A 658 -29.20 10.34 7.15
C ILE A 658 -27.96 9.46 6.93
N TYR A 659 -27.30 9.05 8.01
CA TYR A 659 -26.12 8.15 8.00
C TYR A 659 -26.15 7.21 9.21
N ARG A 660 -25.44 6.07 9.16
CA ARG A 660 -25.38 5.09 10.25
C ARG A 660 -24.07 5.14 11.04
N GLU A 661 -24.11 4.85 12.35
CA GLU A 661 -22.91 4.50 13.14
C GLU A 661 -22.33 3.17 12.65
N GLY A 662 -21.00 3.02 12.68
CA GLY A 662 -20.33 1.78 12.22
C GLY A 662 -20.19 1.63 10.70
N GLY A 663 -20.83 2.47 9.88
CA GLY A 663 -20.58 2.47 8.43
C GLY A 663 -19.21 3.04 8.06
N GLU A 664 -18.84 2.91 6.79
CA GLU A 664 -17.71 3.55 6.09
C GLU A 664 -17.51 5.07 6.36
N PHE A 665 -18.47 5.71 7.03
CA PHE A 665 -18.49 7.12 7.43
C PHE A 665 -17.98 7.38 8.86
N THR A 666 -17.38 6.38 9.54
CA THR A 666 -16.89 6.46 10.93
C THR A 666 -15.51 7.13 11.07
N GLY A 667 -15.25 8.18 10.29
CA GLY A 667 -14.31 9.22 10.71
C GLY A 667 -14.96 10.05 11.82
N THR A 668 -14.23 10.33 12.91
CA THR A 668 -14.71 11.09 14.09
C THR A 668 -15.67 12.22 13.71
N GLY A 669 -16.81 12.38 14.41
CA GLY A 669 -17.84 13.38 14.05
C GLY A 669 -17.35 14.83 13.90
N GLU A 670 -16.12 15.13 14.31
CA GLU A 670 -15.40 16.37 13.99
C GLU A 670 -15.08 16.54 12.49
N GLU A 671 -14.72 15.46 11.77
CA GLU A 671 -14.35 15.52 10.36
C GLU A 671 -15.56 15.81 9.47
N LEU A 672 -16.71 15.21 9.78
CA LEU A 672 -17.98 15.53 9.13
C LEU A 672 -18.40 16.98 9.39
N ARG A 673 -18.17 17.52 10.59
CA ARG A 673 -18.44 18.93 10.91
C ARG A 673 -17.54 19.87 10.11
N LYS A 674 -16.25 19.56 9.98
CA LYS A 674 -15.32 20.34 9.13
C LYS A 674 -15.79 20.34 7.69
N ARG A 675 -16.20 19.18 7.16
CA ARG A 675 -16.72 19.05 5.80
C ARG A 675 -18.00 19.88 5.57
N LEU A 676 -18.97 19.83 6.48
CA LEU A 676 -20.19 20.63 6.39
C LEU A 676 -19.91 22.14 6.48
N ALA A 677 -18.94 22.55 7.29
CA ALA A 677 -18.50 23.94 7.39
C ALA A 677 -17.81 24.44 6.10
N LEU A 678 -16.93 23.63 5.51
CA LEU A 678 -16.33 23.92 4.20
C LEU A 678 -17.38 23.97 3.10
N LEU A 679 -18.36 23.06 3.15
CA LEU A 679 -19.44 22.99 2.18
C LEU A 679 -20.30 24.26 2.20
N GLN A 680 -20.69 24.69 3.40
CA GLN A 680 -21.43 25.93 3.60
C GLN A 680 -20.65 27.16 3.08
N ASP A 681 -19.35 27.26 3.38
CA ASP A 681 -18.52 28.39 2.95
C ASP A 681 -18.39 28.44 1.42
N LEU A 682 -18.23 27.29 0.75
CA LEU A 682 -18.20 27.24 -0.72
C LEU A 682 -19.54 27.70 -1.31
N LEU A 683 -20.67 27.15 -0.87
CA LEU A 683 -22.00 27.48 -1.38
C LEU A 683 -22.31 28.99 -1.26
N ASN A 684 -21.84 29.63 -0.19
CA ASN A 684 -22.01 31.07 0.01
C ASN A 684 -21.06 31.94 -0.83
N ARG A 685 -19.80 31.53 -1.02
CA ARG A 685 -18.83 32.30 -1.83
C ARG A 685 -19.13 32.27 -3.31
N VAL A 686 -19.68 31.14 -3.73
CA VAL A 686 -20.11 30.91 -5.09
C VAL A 686 -21.36 31.73 -5.46
N GLN A 687 -22.22 32.07 -4.49
CA GLN A 687 -23.30 33.03 -4.67
C GLN A 687 -22.84 34.47 -4.91
N ALA A 688 -21.62 34.82 -4.49
CA ALA A 688 -21.06 36.17 -4.61
C ALA A 688 -20.31 36.41 -5.94
N ALA A 689 -20.37 35.46 -6.88
CA ALA A 689 -19.80 35.58 -8.21
C ALA A 689 -20.64 36.52 -9.12
N PRO A 690 -20.07 37.07 -10.20
CA PRO A 690 -20.81 37.82 -11.22
C PRO A 690 -22.02 37.04 -11.75
N GLU A 691 -23.05 37.71 -12.25
CA GLU A 691 -24.35 37.10 -12.64
C GLU A 691 -24.20 35.98 -13.69
N GLU A 692 -23.18 36.09 -14.55
CA GLU A 692 -22.80 35.12 -15.59
C GLU A 692 -22.13 33.84 -15.05
N GLU A 693 -21.59 33.90 -13.83
CA GLU A 693 -20.90 32.80 -13.12
C GLU A 693 -21.63 32.36 -11.86
N ARG A 694 -22.78 32.97 -11.57
CA ARG A 694 -23.55 32.73 -10.34
C ARG A 694 -24.14 31.33 -10.37
N PHE A 695 -23.77 30.50 -9.41
CA PHE A 695 -24.37 29.18 -9.31
C PHE A 695 -25.81 29.30 -8.86
N ARG A 696 -26.62 28.35 -9.30
CA ARG A 696 -28.05 28.31 -9.03
C ARG A 696 -28.32 27.55 -7.74
N VAL A 697 -27.95 28.13 -6.58
CA VAL A 697 -28.17 27.55 -5.25
C VAL A 697 -28.69 28.61 -4.27
N LEU A 698 -29.42 28.20 -3.22
CA LEU A 698 -29.83 29.14 -2.17
C LEU A 698 -28.66 29.44 -1.22
N PRO A 699 -28.61 30.65 -0.62
CA PRO A 699 -27.63 30.95 0.44
C PRO A 699 -27.74 29.95 1.59
N CYS A 700 -26.63 29.32 1.97
CA CYS A 700 -26.58 28.34 3.04
C CYS A 700 -26.28 29.03 4.37
N VAL A 701 -27.31 29.18 5.22
CA VAL A 701 -27.23 29.94 6.47
C VAL A 701 -26.59 29.15 7.62
N GLY A 702 -26.58 27.83 7.55
CA GLY A 702 -25.96 26.99 8.59
C GLY A 702 -26.15 25.51 8.31
N PHE A 703 -25.70 24.69 9.26
CA PHE A 703 -25.90 23.25 9.24
C PHE A 703 -26.20 22.69 10.62
N THR A 704 -26.90 21.55 10.69
CA THR A 704 -27.04 20.71 11.88
C THR A 704 -26.22 19.43 11.73
N HIS A 705 -25.80 18.85 12.85
CA HIS A 705 -25.07 17.58 12.87
C HIS A 705 -25.30 16.86 14.19
N GLY A 706 -25.43 15.54 14.14
CA GLY A 706 -25.40 14.67 15.31
C GLY A 706 -26.75 14.46 15.99
N GLU A 707 -27.86 14.67 15.27
CA GLU A 707 -29.18 14.26 15.75
C GLU A 707 -29.30 12.74 15.61
N SER A 708 -29.25 12.01 16.73
CA SER A 708 -29.60 10.58 16.76
C SER A 708 -31.08 10.42 16.44
N LEU A 709 -31.38 9.65 15.40
CA LEU A 709 -32.72 9.24 14.99
C LEU A 709 -33.09 7.86 15.58
N SER A 710 -32.10 6.99 15.77
CA SER A 710 -32.21 5.69 16.47
C SER A 710 -30.81 5.23 16.97
N GLN A 711 -30.72 4.02 17.54
CA GLN A 711 -29.51 3.46 18.18
C GLN A 711 -28.24 3.58 17.30
N ASP A 712 -28.37 3.46 15.97
CA ASP A 712 -27.24 3.56 15.02
C ASP A 712 -27.52 4.49 13.83
N ILE A 713 -28.54 5.36 13.88
CA ILE A 713 -28.88 6.26 12.77
C ILE A 713 -28.76 7.72 13.22
N TYR A 714 -27.99 8.51 12.49
CA TYR A 714 -27.77 9.93 12.73
C TYR A 714 -28.21 10.76 11.54
N SER A 715 -28.46 12.04 11.77
CA SER A 715 -28.74 13.01 10.72
C SER A 715 -27.83 14.24 10.78
N CYS A 716 -27.56 14.79 9.60
CA CYS A 716 -26.99 16.13 9.42
C CYS A 716 -27.83 16.89 8.40
N SER A 717 -27.96 18.20 8.54
CA SER A 717 -28.78 18.99 7.62
C SER A 717 -28.08 20.26 7.16
N LEU A 718 -28.23 20.60 5.88
CA LEU A 718 -27.90 21.93 5.36
C LEU A 718 -29.14 22.83 5.44
N ILE A 719 -28.96 24.05 5.92
CA ILE A 719 -30.05 25.01 6.14
C ILE A 719 -29.85 26.15 5.16
N TYR A 720 -30.80 26.30 4.24
CA TYR A 720 -30.82 27.34 3.23
C TYR A 720 -31.78 28.47 3.59
N GLN A 721 -31.42 29.69 3.21
CA GLN A 721 -32.29 30.84 3.28
C GLN A 721 -33.45 30.67 2.31
N TYR A 722 -34.68 30.73 2.82
CA TYR A 722 -35.87 30.79 1.97
C TYR A 722 -35.93 32.18 1.28
N PRO A 723 -36.17 32.25 -0.04
CA PRO A 723 -36.36 33.51 -0.76
C PRO A 723 -37.46 34.38 -0.14
N ASP A 724 -37.40 35.70 -0.29
CA ASP A 724 -38.32 36.62 0.41
C ASP A 724 -39.79 36.16 0.36
N PRO A 725 -40.38 35.75 1.51
CA PRO A 725 -41.75 35.24 1.57
C PRO A 725 -42.81 36.25 1.11
N SER A 726 -42.48 37.54 1.03
CA SER A 726 -43.36 38.57 0.49
C SER A 726 -43.40 38.59 -1.04
N LEU A 727 -42.35 38.07 -1.70
CA LEU A 727 -42.22 37.99 -3.16
C LEU A 727 -42.62 36.62 -3.70
N TYR A 728 -42.46 35.55 -2.92
CA TYR A 728 -42.71 34.16 -3.34
C TYR A 728 -43.65 33.43 -2.37
N ASP A 729 -44.74 32.88 -2.89
CA ASP A 729 -45.74 32.17 -2.07
C ASP A 729 -45.44 30.67 -1.91
N GLY A 730 -44.59 30.11 -2.78
CA GLY A 730 -44.18 28.71 -2.73
C GLY A 730 -43.10 28.36 -3.75
N PHE A 731 -42.68 27.09 -3.73
CA PHE A 731 -41.80 26.51 -4.74
C PHE A 731 -42.37 25.20 -5.28
N THR A 732 -41.97 24.78 -6.48
CA THR A 732 -42.27 23.45 -7.03
C THR A 732 -40.98 22.75 -7.44
N THR A 733 -40.96 21.42 -7.41
CA THR A 733 -39.84 20.65 -7.99
C THR A 733 -40.07 20.44 -9.48
N LEU A 734 -38.99 20.16 -10.22
CA LEU A 734 -39.10 19.76 -11.63
C LEU A 734 -39.90 18.48 -11.80
N GLN A 735 -39.72 17.49 -10.91
CA GLN A 735 -40.53 16.28 -10.93
C GLN A 735 -42.04 16.57 -10.86
N HIS A 736 -42.47 17.47 -9.98
CA HIS A 736 -43.87 17.86 -9.90
C HIS A 736 -44.34 18.64 -11.15
N ALA A 737 -43.50 19.51 -11.68
CA ALA A 737 -43.77 20.25 -12.92
C ALA A 737 -43.93 19.34 -14.14
N LEU A 738 -43.10 18.29 -14.26
CA LEU A 738 -43.21 17.27 -15.31
C LEU A 738 -44.53 16.50 -15.22
N LYS A 739 -44.93 16.11 -14.00
CA LYS A 739 -46.22 15.43 -13.75
C LYS A 739 -47.42 16.32 -14.10
N LEU A 740 -47.38 17.59 -13.70
CA LEU A 740 -48.44 18.56 -14.00
C LEU A 740 -48.57 18.83 -15.49
N GLY A 741 -47.46 19.07 -16.19
CA GLY A 741 -47.45 19.35 -17.63
C GLY A 741 -47.96 18.17 -18.48
N LYS A 742 -47.80 16.93 -18.00
CA LYS A 742 -48.38 15.75 -18.65
C LYS A 742 -49.92 15.73 -18.57
N THR A 743 -50.48 16.18 -17.45
CA THR A 743 -51.95 16.21 -17.23
C THR A 743 -52.62 17.46 -17.75
N ASN A 744 -51.88 18.55 -17.96
CA ASN A 744 -52.41 19.84 -18.40
C ASN A 744 -51.47 20.48 -19.44
N PRO A 745 -51.79 20.39 -20.75
CA PRO A 745 -50.97 20.94 -21.82
C PRO A 745 -50.72 22.45 -21.72
N ASP A 746 -51.66 23.21 -21.14
CA ASP A 746 -51.52 24.67 -20.93
C ASP A 746 -50.47 25.01 -19.85
N GLN A 747 -49.97 24.01 -19.14
CA GLN A 747 -48.90 24.11 -18.15
C GLN A 747 -47.58 23.51 -18.67
N GLN A 748 -47.48 23.19 -19.96
CA GLN A 748 -46.25 22.67 -20.55
C GLN A 748 -45.36 23.84 -21.03
N PRO A 749 -44.05 23.86 -20.72
CA PRO A 749 -43.18 24.92 -21.21
C PRO A 749 -42.96 24.84 -22.71
N SER A 750 -42.71 26.00 -23.30
CA SER A 750 -42.29 26.13 -24.69
C SER A 750 -40.96 25.42 -24.93
N LEU A 751 -40.68 25.11 -26.19
CA LEU A 751 -39.42 24.47 -26.59
C LEU A 751 -38.19 25.32 -26.17
N GLU A 752 -38.28 26.64 -26.35
CA GLU A 752 -37.26 27.61 -25.93
C GLU A 752 -37.00 27.54 -24.41
N GLN A 753 -38.06 27.51 -23.60
CA GLN A 753 -37.95 27.39 -22.15
C GLN A 753 -37.28 26.09 -21.71
N ARG A 754 -37.48 24.99 -22.45
CA ARG A 754 -36.81 23.71 -22.17
C ARG A 754 -35.32 23.76 -22.50
N PHE A 755 -34.93 24.37 -23.62
CA PHE A 755 -33.53 24.57 -23.95
C PHE A 755 -32.82 25.45 -22.93
N GLN A 756 -33.46 26.55 -22.52
CA GLN A 756 -32.90 27.45 -21.51
C GLN A 756 -32.72 26.75 -20.16
N LEU A 757 -33.70 25.96 -19.73
CA LEU A 757 -33.61 25.16 -18.50
C LEU A 757 -32.45 24.16 -18.59
N ALA A 758 -32.37 23.40 -19.69
CA ALA A 758 -31.32 22.42 -19.93
C ALA A 758 -29.92 23.05 -19.90
N ALA A 759 -29.73 24.17 -20.61
CA ALA A 759 -28.46 24.89 -20.66
C ALA A 759 -28.05 25.41 -19.27
N THR A 760 -29.01 25.96 -18.51
CA THR A 760 -28.76 26.52 -17.17
C THR A 760 -28.37 25.44 -16.16
N LEU A 761 -29.02 24.28 -16.21
CA LEU A 761 -28.69 23.15 -15.34
C LEU A 761 -27.32 22.53 -15.70
N ALA A 762 -27.03 22.35 -17.00
CA ALA A 762 -25.73 21.86 -17.44
C ALA A 762 -24.59 22.81 -17.07
N ALA A 763 -24.81 24.13 -17.19
CA ALA A 763 -23.85 25.14 -16.75
C ALA A 763 -23.58 25.04 -15.24
N SER A 764 -24.63 24.81 -14.44
CA SER A 764 -24.50 24.66 -12.99
C SER A 764 -23.63 23.44 -12.61
N VAL A 765 -23.81 22.30 -13.28
CA VAL A 765 -22.98 21.08 -13.07
C VAL A 765 -21.53 21.32 -13.50
N LEU A 766 -21.30 21.98 -14.65
CA LEU A 766 -19.95 22.33 -15.12
C LEU A 766 -19.20 23.19 -14.10
N GLN A 767 -19.86 24.22 -13.56
CA GLN A 767 -19.22 25.12 -12.60
C GLN A 767 -18.82 24.39 -11.31
N PHE A 768 -19.59 23.38 -10.89
CA PHE A 768 -19.27 22.53 -9.75
C PHE A 768 -18.04 21.64 -10.01
N HIS A 769 -17.92 21.09 -11.22
CA HIS A 769 -16.77 20.28 -11.61
C HIS A 769 -15.50 21.10 -11.83
N LYS A 770 -15.60 22.39 -12.21
CA LYS A 770 -14.44 23.30 -12.32
C LYS A 770 -13.73 23.53 -10.98
N VAL A 771 -14.46 23.47 -9.87
CA VAL A 771 -13.91 23.60 -8.52
C VAL A 771 -13.57 22.25 -7.89
N SER A 772 -13.35 21.21 -8.72
CA SER A 772 -13.02 19.84 -8.30
C SER A 772 -14.02 19.22 -7.31
N TRP A 773 -15.30 19.53 -7.46
CA TRP A 773 -16.37 18.95 -6.64
C TRP A 773 -17.31 18.08 -7.47
N LEU A 774 -17.93 17.10 -6.81
CA LEU A 774 -18.83 16.09 -7.39
C LEU A 774 -20.19 16.18 -6.69
N GLN A 775 -21.29 16.21 -7.46
CA GLN A 775 -22.61 16.55 -6.95
C GLN A 775 -23.35 15.37 -6.35
N LYS A 776 -23.20 14.16 -6.91
CA LYS A 776 -23.74 12.88 -6.41
C LYS A 776 -25.27 12.75 -6.32
N SER A 777 -26.03 13.84 -6.42
CA SER A 777 -27.49 13.86 -6.22
C SER A 777 -28.21 14.66 -7.32
N ILE A 778 -27.77 14.55 -8.57
CA ILE A 778 -28.43 15.19 -9.71
C ILE A 778 -29.74 14.44 -10.03
N SER A 779 -30.90 15.09 -9.86
CA SER A 779 -32.22 14.52 -10.17
C SER A 779 -33.29 15.60 -10.33
N SER A 780 -34.44 15.27 -10.92
CA SER A 780 -35.57 16.23 -11.03
C SER A 780 -36.27 16.52 -9.69
N PHE A 781 -35.96 15.77 -8.63
CA PHE A 781 -36.39 16.04 -7.27
C PHE A 781 -35.62 17.21 -6.65
N ASN A 782 -34.35 17.34 -7.02
CA ASN A 782 -33.42 18.34 -6.49
C ASN A 782 -33.37 19.65 -7.29
N VAL A 783 -34.17 19.78 -8.35
CA VAL A 783 -34.35 21.04 -9.11
C VAL A 783 -35.64 21.71 -8.67
N VAL A 784 -35.53 22.93 -8.16
CA VAL A 784 -36.61 23.71 -7.53
C VAL A 784 -36.84 25.04 -8.26
N PHE A 785 -38.11 25.43 -8.39
CA PHE A 785 -38.54 26.71 -8.96
C PHE A 785 -39.40 27.48 -7.96
N PHE A 786 -39.02 28.72 -7.65
CA PHE A 786 -39.82 29.61 -6.80
C PHE A 786 -40.78 30.46 -7.64
N TYR A 787 -42.03 30.64 -7.19
CA TYR A 787 -43.04 31.39 -7.95
C TYR A 787 -43.95 32.28 -7.08
N PRO A 788 -44.38 33.46 -7.59
CA PRO A 788 -45.34 34.35 -6.93
C PRO A 788 -46.81 33.90 -7.13
N ARG A 789 -47.72 34.24 -6.19
CA ARG A 789 -49.16 33.88 -6.23
C ARG A 789 -49.92 34.34 -7.48
N SER A 790 -49.40 35.34 -8.18
CA SER A 790 -50.07 36.06 -9.27
C SER A 790 -49.62 35.65 -10.69
N ARG A 791 -48.69 34.68 -10.82
CA ARG A 791 -48.16 34.22 -12.12
C ARG A 791 -48.11 32.70 -12.19
N SER A 792 -48.13 32.15 -13.40
CA SER A 792 -47.89 30.73 -13.65
C SER A 792 -46.51 30.32 -13.11
N TRP A 793 -46.40 29.11 -12.56
CA TRP A 793 -45.11 28.54 -12.10
C TRP A 793 -44.08 28.46 -13.24
N LEU A 794 -44.54 28.46 -14.51
CA LEU A 794 -43.70 28.55 -15.70
C LEU A 794 -42.75 29.77 -15.68
N ALA A 795 -43.13 30.86 -15.00
CA ALA A 795 -42.25 32.02 -14.83
C ALA A 795 -40.99 31.70 -13.99
N GLY A 796 -41.04 30.69 -13.14
CA GLY A 796 -39.90 30.25 -12.33
C GLY A 796 -38.88 29.42 -13.10
N LEU A 797 -39.19 28.94 -14.31
CA LEU A 797 -38.28 28.12 -15.13
C LEU A 797 -37.01 28.85 -15.57
N ALA A 798 -37.04 30.19 -15.60
CA ALA A 798 -35.88 31.01 -15.97
C ALA A 798 -34.81 31.09 -14.88
N ASP A 799 -35.15 30.74 -13.63
CA ASP A 799 -34.24 30.78 -12.50
C ASP A 799 -34.37 29.49 -11.66
N PRO A 800 -33.95 28.33 -12.22
CA PRO A 800 -33.91 27.09 -11.46
C PRO A 800 -32.96 27.22 -10.28
N VAL A 801 -33.28 26.52 -9.19
CA VAL A 801 -32.40 26.33 -8.03
C VAL A 801 -32.07 24.85 -7.92
N PHE A 802 -30.79 24.53 -7.92
CA PHE A 802 -30.25 23.20 -7.66
C PHE A 802 -30.07 23.01 -6.15
N LEU A 803 -30.54 21.90 -5.61
CA LEU A 803 -30.36 21.44 -4.23
C LEU A 803 -29.73 20.02 -4.23
N GLY A 804 -29.63 19.35 -3.08
CA GLY A 804 -29.06 17.99 -3.00
C GLY A 804 -27.56 17.97 -2.68
N TYR A 805 -27.02 19.07 -2.14
CA TYR A 805 -25.59 19.20 -1.84
C TYR A 805 -25.13 18.44 -0.59
N SER A 806 -26.05 17.92 0.22
CA SER A 806 -25.72 17.12 1.41
C SER A 806 -24.92 15.85 1.09
N TYR A 807 -24.99 15.37 -0.15
CA TYR A 807 -24.22 14.23 -0.66
C TYR A 807 -22.96 14.63 -1.44
N SER A 808 -22.72 15.92 -1.68
CA SER A 808 -21.59 16.41 -2.48
C SER A 808 -20.22 16.20 -1.80
N ARG A 809 -19.15 16.06 -2.60
CA ARG A 809 -17.78 15.84 -2.09
C ARG A 809 -16.69 16.46 -2.98
N SER A 810 -15.50 16.64 -2.41
CA SER A 810 -14.29 16.93 -3.21
C SER A 810 -13.87 15.74 -4.04
N ARG A 811 -13.20 16.02 -5.16
CA ARG A 811 -12.59 15.03 -6.05
C ARG A 811 -11.24 14.52 -5.51
N ASP A 812 -10.61 15.25 -4.58
CA ASP A 812 -9.31 14.90 -4.01
C ASP A 812 -9.28 13.45 -3.50
N THR A 813 -8.17 12.76 -3.78
CA THR A 813 -7.97 11.31 -3.53
C THR A 813 -8.02 10.96 -2.04
N GLY A 814 -7.62 11.89 -1.17
CA GLY A 814 -7.75 11.75 0.29
C GLY A 814 -9.17 11.98 0.84
N THR A 815 -10.19 12.23 0.00
CA THR A 815 -11.58 12.38 0.46
C THR A 815 -12.39 11.10 0.25
N PHE A 816 -12.93 10.59 1.36
CA PHE A 816 -13.69 9.35 1.40
C PHE A 816 -14.93 9.38 0.49
N THR A 817 -15.17 8.28 -0.23
CA THR A 817 -16.28 8.16 -1.18
C THR A 817 -17.29 7.13 -0.69
N GLU A 818 -18.44 7.59 -0.22
CA GLU A 818 -19.54 6.69 0.17
C GLU A 818 -19.99 5.81 -1.00
N GLY A 819 -20.13 4.50 -0.76
CA GLY A 819 -20.72 3.53 -1.69
C GLY A 819 -22.19 3.81 -2.05
N PRO A 820 -22.79 3.03 -2.98
CA PRO A 820 -24.18 3.21 -3.41
C PRO A 820 -25.15 2.98 -2.24
N GLN A 821 -26.05 3.94 -2.00
CA GLN A 821 -26.98 3.89 -0.88
C GLN A 821 -28.04 2.80 -1.06
N GLN A 822 -28.16 1.90 -0.07
CA GLN A 822 -29.20 0.87 -0.03
C GLN A 822 -30.63 1.46 0.06
N ASN A 823 -30.79 2.63 0.69
CA ASN A 823 -32.06 3.34 0.85
C ASN A 823 -32.20 4.55 -0.08
N ASN A 824 -31.51 4.58 -1.23
CA ASN A 824 -31.69 5.69 -2.17
C ASN A 824 -33.15 5.74 -2.66
N GLU A 825 -33.85 6.84 -2.37
CA GLU A 825 -35.25 7.03 -2.78
C GLU A 825 -35.38 7.10 -4.32
N HIS A 826 -34.28 7.39 -5.05
CA HIS A 826 -34.26 7.60 -6.51
C HIS A 826 -33.11 6.85 -7.22
N PRO A 827 -33.08 5.51 -7.20
CA PRO A 827 -31.95 4.71 -7.69
C PRO A 827 -31.75 4.79 -9.22
N ALA A 828 -32.78 5.18 -9.97
CA ALA A 828 -32.73 5.29 -11.43
C ALA A 828 -31.73 6.35 -11.94
N TYR A 829 -31.38 7.34 -11.11
CA TYR A 829 -30.44 8.40 -11.45
C TYR A 829 -28.96 8.02 -11.25
N GLN A 830 -28.69 6.89 -10.61
CA GLN A 830 -27.31 6.42 -10.37
C GLN A 830 -26.79 5.64 -11.57
N HIS A 831 -25.51 5.86 -11.90
CA HIS A 831 -24.85 5.11 -12.97
C HIS A 831 -24.78 3.61 -12.62
N PRO A 832 -25.00 2.69 -13.60
CA PRO A 832 -24.97 1.25 -13.36
C PRO A 832 -23.70 0.76 -12.65
N ASP A 833 -22.52 1.16 -13.14
CA ASP A 833 -21.24 0.77 -12.49
C ASP A 833 -21.11 1.25 -11.05
N TYR A 834 -21.58 2.46 -10.70
CA TYR A 834 -21.54 2.93 -9.31
C TYR A 834 -22.45 2.10 -8.41
N ARG A 835 -23.60 1.70 -8.96
CA ARG A 835 -24.66 1.01 -8.23
C ARG A 835 -24.40 -0.49 -8.07
N GLU A 836 -23.90 -1.15 -9.11
CA GLU A 836 -23.71 -2.60 -9.17
C GLU A 836 -22.30 -3.03 -8.74
N LYS A 837 -21.26 -2.21 -9.00
CA LYS A 837 -19.86 -2.55 -8.71
C LYS A 837 -19.28 -1.86 -7.48
N GLY A 838 -20.03 -0.95 -6.82
CA GLY A 838 -19.57 -0.25 -5.61
C GLY A 838 -18.36 0.67 -5.81
N LEU A 839 -18.01 1.01 -7.05
CA LEU A 839 -16.80 1.78 -7.37
C LEU A 839 -16.82 3.19 -6.78
N ARG A 840 -15.63 3.80 -6.65
CA ARG A 840 -15.49 5.22 -6.28
C ARG A 840 -16.33 6.10 -7.20
N PHE A 841 -17.20 6.93 -6.62
CA PHE A 841 -18.02 7.87 -7.38
C PHE A 841 -17.17 8.87 -8.17
N CYS A 842 -17.22 8.88 -9.50
CA CYS A 842 -16.43 9.80 -10.32
C CYS A 842 -17.30 10.75 -11.15
N ALA A 843 -16.67 11.74 -11.80
CA ALA A 843 -17.38 12.79 -12.54
C ALA A 843 -18.31 12.25 -13.64
N ARG A 844 -17.98 11.10 -14.25
CA ARG A 844 -18.80 10.46 -15.29
C ARG A 844 -20.21 10.12 -14.82
N TYR A 845 -20.36 9.81 -13.53
CA TYR A 845 -21.65 9.45 -12.94
C TYR A 845 -22.57 10.66 -12.81
N ASP A 846 -22.03 11.85 -12.53
CA ASP A 846 -22.81 13.09 -12.54
C ASP A 846 -23.33 13.43 -13.96
N TYR A 847 -22.58 13.11 -15.03
CA TYR A 847 -23.06 13.31 -16.40
C TYR A 847 -24.14 12.31 -16.81
N TYR A 848 -24.05 11.07 -16.34
CA TYR A 848 -25.13 10.10 -16.54
C TYR A 848 -26.44 10.61 -15.90
N SER A 849 -26.37 11.06 -14.64
CA SER A 849 -27.52 11.66 -13.96
C SER A 849 -28.03 12.92 -14.67
N LEU A 850 -27.13 13.76 -15.20
CA LEU A 850 -27.48 14.91 -16.02
C LEU A 850 -28.16 14.48 -17.34
N GLY A 851 -27.70 13.41 -17.99
CA GLY A 851 -28.30 12.87 -19.21
C GLY A 851 -29.75 12.45 -18.99
N LEU A 852 -30.04 11.79 -17.87
CA LEU A 852 -31.41 11.43 -17.47
C LEU A 852 -32.28 12.66 -17.20
N LEU A 853 -31.73 13.65 -16.50
CA LEU A 853 -32.42 14.92 -16.23
C LEU A 853 -32.75 15.68 -17.53
N LEU A 854 -31.83 15.70 -18.48
CA LEU A 854 -32.02 16.31 -19.80
C LEU A 854 -33.05 15.55 -20.64
N LEU A 855 -33.09 14.21 -20.54
CA LEU A 855 -34.11 13.38 -21.18
C LEU A 855 -35.51 13.69 -20.63
N GLU A 856 -35.66 13.80 -19.30
CA GLU A 856 -36.92 14.20 -18.67
C GLU A 856 -37.39 15.58 -19.15
N ILE A 857 -36.47 16.55 -19.24
CA ILE A 857 -36.78 17.90 -19.75
C ILE A 857 -37.17 17.84 -21.23
N GLY A 858 -36.47 17.06 -22.04
CA GLY A 858 -36.71 16.99 -23.49
C GLY A 858 -38.02 16.30 -23.87
N LEU A 859 -38.41 15.27 -23.14
CA LEU A 859 -39.70 14.58 -23.32
C LEU A 859 -40.83 15.22 -22.49
N TRP A 860 -40.48 16.04 -21.50
CA TRP A 860 -41.38 16.55 -20.47
C TRP A 860 -42.15 15.43 -19.75
N GLU A 861 -41.45 14.33 -19.46
CA GLU A 861 -41.96 13.14 -18.78
C GLU A 861 -41.09 12.84 -17.55
N SER A 862 -41.71 12.47 -16.42
CA SER A 862 -41.00 12.06 -15.21
C SER A 862 -40.80 10.54 -15.23
N PHE A 863 -39.56 10.09 -15.01
CA PHE A 863 -39.22 8.67 -14.87
C PHE A 863 -38.95 8.27 -13.40
N GLY A 864 -38.97 9.26 -12.49
CA GLY A 864 -38.74 9.07 -11.05
C GLY A 864 -39.87 8.37 -10.29
N GLY A 865 -39.63 7.10 -9.94
CA GLY A 865 -40.33 6.35 -8.89
C GLY A 865 -40.49 4.84 -9.12
N SER A 866 -40.45 4.35 -10.36
CA SER A 866 -40.75 2.95 -10.70
C SER A 866 -39.78 2.34 -11.73
N GLY A 867 -38.57 2.91 -11.82
CA GLY A 867 -37.61 2.67 -12.89
C GLY A 867 -36.63 1.54 -12.61
N LEU A 868 -37.14 0.32 -12.45
CA LEU A 868 -36.47 -0.92 -12.84
C LEU A 868 -37.59 -1.91 -13.19
N ASP A 869 -37.77 -2.18 -14.46
CA ASP A 869 -38.72 -3.17 -14.99
C ASP A 869 -38.25 -4.61 -14.74
N GLY A 870 -37.69 -4.88 -13.55
CA GLY A 870 -37.06 -6.16 -13.19
C GLY A 870 -35.72 -6.43 -13.90
N ARG A 871 -35.28 -5.57 -14.84
CA ARG A 871 -34.13 -5.80 -15.75
C ARG A 871 -32.75 -5.33 -15.22
N GLY A 872 -32.63 -4.91 -13.96
CA GLY A 872 -31.37 -4.36 -13.41
C GLY A 872 -31.00 -2.96 -13.95
N ALA A 873 -29.93 -2.34 -13.44
CA ALA A 873 -29.59 -0.95 -13.79
C ALA A 873 -29.03 -0.83 -15.22
N LYS A 874 -28.32 -1.86 -15.68
CA LYS A 874 -27.83 -1.95 -17.06
C LYS A 874 -28.96 -2.07 -18.09
N GLY A 875 -29.92 -2.98 -17.87
CA GLY A 875 -31.08 -3.14 -18.76
C GLY A 875 -31.99 -1.90 -18.82
N TRP A 876 -32.08 -1.14 -17.72
CA TRP A 876 -32.75 0.16 -17.71
C TRP A 876 -32.04 1.19 -18.61
N THR A 877 -30.71 1.24 -18.57
CA THR A 877 -29.90 2.15 -19.40
C THR A 877 -30.05 1.82 -20.89
N GLU A 878 -30.02 0.54 -21.24
CA GLU A 878 -30.22 0.07 -22.62
C GLU A 878 -31.60 0.48 -23.16
N ARG A 879 -32.67 0.24 -22.39
CA ARG A 879 -34.01 0.68 -22.76
C ARG A 879 -34.11 2.19 -22.96
N ILE A 880 -33.44 2.98 -22.13
CA ILE A 880 -33.40 4.43 -22.30
C ILE A 880 -32.76 4.79 -23.65
N LEU A 881 -31.58 4.23 -23.94
CA LEU A 881 -30.83 4.53 -25.16
C LEU A 881 -31.55 4.07 -26.43
N GLU A 882 -32.21 2.91 -26.41
CA GLU A 882 -32.85 2.32 -27.58
C GLU A 882 -34.27 2.87 -27.84
N VAL A 883 -35.01 3.20 -26.78
CA VAL A 883 -36.45 3.52 -26.90
C VAL A 883 -36.74 4.99 -26.60
N LEU A 884 -36.16 5.54 -25.54
CA LEU A 884 -36.53 6.89 -25.06
C LEU A 884 -35.69 8.00 -25.70
N VAL A 885 -34.38 7.81 -25.84
CA VAL A 885 -33.49 8.79 -26.47
C VAL A 885 -33.90 9.11 -27.92
N PRO A 886 -34.28 8.13 -28.79
CA PRO A 886 -34.71 8.43 -30.16
C PRO A 886 -35.96 9.32 -30.25
N ARG A 887 -36.83 9.33 -29.22
CA ARG A 887 -38.01 10.20 -29.17
C ARG A 887 -37.63 11.69 -29.12
N LEU A 888 -36.46 12.02 -28.57
CA LEU A 888 -35.94 13.40 -28.52
C LEU A 888 -35.71 14.00 -29.91
N ARG A 889 -35.49 13.16 -30.93
CA ARG A 889 -35.34 13.63 -32.33
C ARG A 889 -36.53 14.45 -32.78
N VAL A 890 -37.74 14.05 -32.38
CA VAL A 890 -38.99 14.69 -32.78
C VAL A 890 -39.33 15.85 -31.85
N THR A 891 -38.99 15.77 -30.56
CA THR A 891 -39.39 16.79 -29.57
C THR A 891 -38.37 17.92 -29.41
N MET A 892 -37.07 17.64 -29.49
CA MET A 892 -35.96 18.58 -29.22
C MET A 892 -34.92 18.66 -30.36
N GLY A 893 -35.04 17.80 -31.37
CA GLY A 893 -34.10 17.75 -32.50
C GLY A 893 -32.85 16.90 -32.26
N THR A 894 -32.12 16.62 -33.34
CA THR A 894 -30.99 15.67 -33.37
C THR A 894 -29.78 16.13 -32.54
N ARG A 895 -29.55 17.44 -32.43
CA ARG A 895 -28.43 17.98 -31.65
C ARG A 895 -28.63 17.77 -30.14
N PHE A 896 -29.86 17.95 -29.66
CA PHE A 896 -30.19 17.71 -28.25
C PHE A 896 -30.18 16.22 -27.93
N GLN A 897 -30.70 15.37 -28.83
CA GLN A 897 -30.59 13.92 -28.74
C GLN A 897 -29.13 13.48 -28.57
N ALA A 898 -28.23 13.96 -29.43
CA ALA A 898 -26.82 13.59 -29.37
C ALA A 898 -26.17 13.97 -28.03
N VAL A 899 -26.49 15.14 -27.48
CA VAL A 899 -25.99 15.56 -26.15
C VAL A 899 -26.45 14.60 -25.06
N VAL A 900 -27.74 14.24 -25.05
CA VAL A 900 -28.30 13.29 -24.08
C VAL A 900 -27.68 11.91 -24.22
N GLU A 901 -27.53 11.42 -25.46
CA GLU A 901 -26.91 10.13 -25.74
C GLU A 901 -25.45 10.07 -25.26
N THR A 902 -24.65 11.11 -25.52
CA THR A 902 -23.26 11.15 -25.06
C THR A 902 -23.16 11.19 -23.53
N CYS A 903 -24.02 11.96 -22.86
CA CYS A 903 -24.07 11.99 -21.39
C CYS A 903 -24.39 10.62 -20.77
N LEU A 904 -25.28 9.83 -21.40
CA LEU A 904 -25.70 8.52 -20.91
C LEU A 904 -24.71 7.39 -21.25
N ARG A 905 -24.03 7.46 -22.40
CA ARG A 905 -23.01 6.46 -22.80
C ARG A 905 -21.67 6.67 -22.11
N GLY A 906 -21.35 7.90 -21.71
CA GLY A 906 -20.05 8.24 -21.10
C GLY A 906 -18.88 8.32 -22.10
N ASP A 907 -19.16 8.35 -23.40
CA ASP A 907 -18.15 8.42 -24.47
C ASP A 907 -17.77 9.88 -24.77
N PHE A 908 -16.76 10.38 -24.06
CA PHE A 908 -16.38 11.80 -24.09
C PHE A 908 -15.31 12.15 -25.16
N GLY A 909 -14.98 11.21 -26.07
CA GLY A 909 -14.16 11.40 -27.29
C GLY A 909 -13.89 10.03 -27.96
N ASP A 910 -14.16 9.81 -29.26
CA ASP A 910 -13.74 10.60 -30.42
C ASP A 910 -14.77 11.60 -31.01
N GLY A 911 -14.26 12.72 -31.52
CA GLY A 911 -15.08 13.79 -32.11
C GLY A 911 -15.81 13.36 -33.40
N PRO A 912 -16.87 14.08 -33.80
CA PRO A 912 -17.58 13.80 -35.04
C PRO A 912 -16.71 14.28 -36.21
N GLY A 913 -15.94 13.37 -36.82
CA GLY A 913 -15.10 13.69 -37.99
C GLY A 913 -13.95 12.72 -38.34
N GLY A 914 -13.83 11.54 -37.72
CA GLY A 914 -12.84 10.52 -38.10
C GLY A 914 -13.48 9.38 -38.88
N GLU A 915 -13.00 9.12 -40.09
CA GLU A 915 -13.49 8.05 -40.97
C GLU A 915 -13.36 6.66 -40.36
N ALA A 916 -14.39 5.84 -40.53
CA ALA A 916 -14.42 4.44 -40.18
C ALA A 916 -13.35 3.62 -40.93
N LYS A 917 -12.48 2.95 -40.18
CA LYS A 917 -11.80 1.68 -40.50
C LYS A 917 -11.69 0.91 -39.17
N GLY A 918 -12.24 -0.28 -38.95
CA GLY A 918 -12.45 -1.39 -39.87
C GLY A 918 -11.36 -2.43 -39.65
N GLY A 919 -11.57 -3.37 -38.72
CA GLY A 919 -10.80 -4.60 -38.48
C GLY A 919 -11.42 -5.37 -37.30
N LYS A 920 -12.42 -6.23 -37.52
CA LYS A 920 -12.34 -7.68 -37.84
C LYS A 920 -11.69 -8.54 -36.75
N GLU A 921 -12.55 -9.18 -35.96
CA GLU A 921 -12.52 -10.60 -35.56
C GLU A 921 -14.03 -10.99 -35.62
N ASP A 922 -14.59 -11.51 -36.71
CA ASP A 922 -14.48 -12.87 -37.28
C ASP A 922 -14.59 -13.96 -36.20
N GLU A 923 -15.79 -14.18 -35.67
CA GLU A 923 -16.25 -15.51 -35.23
C GLU A 923 -17.31 -15.99 -36.23
N ASP A 924 -17.00 -17.10 -36.88
CA ASP A 924 -17.80 -17.77 -37.90
C ASP A 924 -19.09 -18.37 -37.30
N GLU A 925 -20.13 -18.29 -38.11
CA GLU A 925 -21.42 -18.95 -37.98
C GLU A 925 -21.25 -20.48 -38.05
N ASP A 926 -21.96 -21.22 -37.18
CA ASP A 926 -22.56 -22.49 -37.57
C ASP A 926 -24.09 -22.33 -37.43
N GLU A 927 -24.74 -22.35 -38.60
CA GLU A 927 -26.18 -22.39 -38.82
C GLU A 927 -26.80 -23.73 -38.37
N ASP A 928 -28.14 -23.71 -38.34
CA ASP A 928 -29.12 -24.80 -38.34
C ASP A 928 -29.97 -24.76 -37.05
N GLY A 929 -31.28 -24.55 -37.07
CA GLY A 929 -32.28 -24.78 -38.10
C GLY A 929 -33.53 -25.29 -37.37
N ASP A 930 -34.71 -24.97 -37.93
CA ASP A 930 -36.05 -25.46 -37.54
C ASP A 930 -36.65 -24.90 -36.23
N LYS A 931 -37.73 -24.09 -36.27
CA LYS A 931 -39.12 -24.33 -36.72
C LYS A 931 -40.00 -25.07 -35.72
N ASP A 932 -41.26 -24.63 -35.75
CA ASP A 932 -42.49 -25.24 -35.22
C ASP A 932 -42.76 -24.94 -33.73
N GLU A 933 -43.72 -24.06 -33.43
CA GLU A 933 -45.19 -24.23 -33.50
C GLU A 933 -45.75 -24.91 -32.24
N ASP A 934 -46.85 -24.31 -31.76
CA ASP A 934 -47.93 -24.90 -30.95
C ASP A 934 -47.63 -25.23 -29.48
N GLU A 935 -48.58 -25.26 -28.57
CA GLU A 935 -49.95 -24.76 -28.37
C GLU A 935 -50.25 -25.14 -26.90
N ASP A 936 -51.11 -24.37 -26.25
CA ASP A 936 -52.17 -24.81 -25.35
C ASP A 936 -51.91 -25.61 -24.04
N GLY A 937 -52.77 -25.27 -23.08
CA GLY A 937 -53.37 -26.20 -22.13
C GLY A 937 -52.94 -25.93 -20.68
N ASP A 938 -53.64 -25.08 -19.92
CA ASP A 938 -54.96 -25.31 -19.29
C ASP A 938 -54.89 -26.09 -17.97
N GLU A 939 -55.86 -25.74 -17.11
CA GLU A 939 -56.39 -26.42 -15.91
C GLU A 939 -55.63 -26.17 -14.59
N ASP A 940 -56.16 -25.33 -13.70
CA ASP A 940 -57.34 -25.51 -12.82
C ASP A 940 -57.02 -26.33 -11.57
N GLY A 941 -57.41 -25.80 -10.39
CA GLY A 941 -57.29 -26.53 -9.13
C GLY A 941 -57.44 -25.67 -7.88
N ASP A 942 -58.70 -25.39 -7.54
CA ASP A 942 -59.19 -24.62 -6.40
C ASP A 942 -58.83 -25.16 -4.99
N GLU A 943 -59.19 -24.32 -4.01
CA GLU A 943 -59.71 -24.62 -2.66
C GLU A 943 -58.81 -24.39 -1.42
N ASP A 944 -59.09 -23.24 -0.80
CA ASP A 944 -59.59 -23.06 0.58
C ASP A 944 -58.75 -23.47 1.81
N GLY A 945 -58.61 -22.50 2.73
CA GLY A 945 -58.28 -22.78 4.14
C GLY A 945 -57.87 -21.55 4.96
N GLU A 946 -58.85 -20.82 5.50
CA GLU A 946 -58.68 -19.86 6.59
C GLU A 946 -58.21 -20.56 7.89
N HIS A 947 -57.17 -20.07 8.57
CA HIS A 947 -57.19 -19.98 10.04
C HIS A 947 -56.13 -19.04 10.62
N ASP A 948 -56.56 -18.30 11.64
CA ASP A 948 -55.85 -17.33 12.46
C ASP A 948 -54.72 -17.95 13.32
N GLY A 949 -53.72 -17.14 13.67
CA GLY A 949 -52.71 -17.51 14.67
C GLY A 949 -51.62 -16.45 14.85
N GLU A 950 -51.59 -15.88 16.05
CA GLU A 950 -50.81 -14.72 16.52
C GLU A 950 -49.30 -15.00 16.74
N ASP A 951 -48.54 -13.90 16.72
CA ASP A 951 -47.36 -13.55 17.54
C ASP A 951 -45.98 -14.24 17.36
N ASP A 952 -45.06 -13.39 16.87
CA ASP A 952 -43.77 -12.97 17.46
C ASP A 952 -42.51 -13.87 17.44
N ASP A 953 -41.39 -13.13 17.36
CA ASP A 953 -39.97 -13.50 17.56
C ASP A 953 -39.19 -14.11 16.38
N GLY A 954 -38.37 -13.25 15.76
CA GLY A 954 -37.18 -13.64 15.00
C GLY A 954 -35.95 -13.80 15.89
N GLU A 955 -34.94 -14.48 15.36
CA GLU A 955 -33.55 -14.00 15.23
C GLU A 955 -32.69 -15.07 14.55
N ASP A 956 -31.85 -14.58 13.65
CA ASP A 956 -30.89 -15.23 12.76
C ASP A 956 -29.71 -15.84 13.54
N ASP A 957 -29.15 -17.00 13.16
CA ASP A 957 -28.06 -17.23 12.19
C ASP A 957 -26.73 -16.54 12.55
N ASP A 958 -25.74 -17.34 12.99
CA ASP A 958 -24.33 -16.95 13.10
C ASP A 958 -23.46 -18.15 12.66
N GLY A 959 -23.07 -18.13 11.39
CA GLY A 959 -22.02 -18.95 10.80
C GLY A 959 -20.89 -18.04 10.29
N GLU A 960 -19.71 -18.21 10.87
CA GLU A 960 -18.44 -17.54 10.57
C GLU A 960 -17.83 -18.01 9.24
N ASP A 961 -17.36 -17.08 8.39
CA ASP A 961 -16.33 -17.24 7.34
C ASP A 961 -15.73 -15.82 7.13
N ASP A 962 -14.53 -15.48 7.61
CA ASP A 962 -13.17 -15.66 7.05
C ASP A 962 -12.94 -15.00 5.67
N ASP A 963 -12.77 -13.67 5.67
CA ASP A 963 -12.33 -12.90 4.50
C ASP A 963 -10.80 -12.80 4.45
N GLY A 964 -10.22 -13.44 3.42
CA GLY A 964 -8.82 -13.31 3.05
C GLY A 964 -8.52 -12.06 2.23
N GLU A 965 -7.42 -11.40 2.60
CA GLU A 965 -6.76 -10.31 1.85
C GLU A 965 -6.31 -10.77 0.46
N ASN A 966 -6.69 -10.02 -0.59
CA ASN A 966 -5.97 -9.93 -1.87
C ASN A 966 -6.47 -8.71 -2.66
N GLY A 967 -5.58 -7.73 -2.91
CA GLY A 967 -5.78 -6.71 -3.95
C GLY A 967 -5.28 -5.31 -3.59
N GLU A 968 -3.97 -5.09 -3.47
CA GLU A 968 -3.37 -3.75 -3.32
C GLU A 968 -2.52 -3.30 -4.54
N ASP A 969 -2.49 -4.07 -5.64
CA ASP A 969 -1.61 -3.76 -6.80
C ASP A 969 -2.30 -3.03 -7.97
N ASP A 970 -3.60 -2.65 -7.87
CA ASP A 970 -4.37 -2.04 -8.97
C ASP A 970 -4.59 -0.50 -8.85
N ASP A 971 -4.25 0.14 -7.73
CA ASP A 971 -4.70 1.52 -7.44
C ASP A 971 -3.87 2.63 -8.11
N ASP A 972 -2.58 2.41 -8.38
CA ASP A 972 -1.69 3.46 -8.92
C ASP A 972 -1.91 3.74 -10.42
N ASP A 973 -2.34 2.74 -11.18
CA ASP A 973 -2.65 2.87 -12.62
C ASP A 973 -4.05 3.50 -12.84
N ASP A 974 -4.94 3.37 -11.86
CA ASP A 974 -6.26 4.00 -11.85
C ASP A 974 -6.20 5.52 -11.54
N MET A 975 -5.21 5.97 -10.75
CA MET A 975 -5.01 7.38 -10.39
C MET A 975 -4.64 8.28 -11.58
N ALA A 976 -3.77 7.78 -12.47
CA ALA A 976 -3.40 8.50 -13.70
C ALA A 976 -4.57 8.56 -14.70
N LYS A 977 -5.29 7.44 -14.85
CA LYS A 977 -6.51 7.34 -15.68
C LYS A 977 -7.64 8.25 -15.17
N GLU A 978 -7.83 8.35 -13.86
CA GLU A 978 -8.88 9.20 -13.26
C GLU A 978 -8.60 10.69 -13.50
N THR A 979 -7.33 11.10 -13.49
CA THR A 979 -6.93 12.51 -13.74
C THR A 979 -7.10 12.91 -15.20
N GLU A 980 -6.74 12.04 -16.15
CA GLU A 980 -6.95 12.26 -17.58
C GLU A 980 -8.44 12.25 -17.93
N HIS A 981 -9.19 11.28 -17.39
CA HIS A 981 -10.64 11.19 -17.56
C HIS A 981 -11.37 12.41 -16.95
N ALA A 982 -10.91 12.94 -15.82
CA ALA A 982 -11.45 14.16 -15.22
C ALA A 982 -11.26 15.39 -16.13
N ARG A 983 -10.13 15.48 -16.84
CA ARG A 983 -9.88 16.53 -17.83
C ARG A 983 -10.80 16.39 -19.04
N LEU A 984 -10.97 15.18 -19.56
CA LEU A 984 -11.88 14.88 -20.68
C LEU A 984 -13.33 15.21 -20.34
N CYS A 985 -13.81 14.84 -19.14
CA CYS A 985 -15.14 15.21 -18.66
C CYS A 985 -15.36 16.73 -18.56
N LEU A 986 -14.34 17.48 -18.12
CA LEU A 986 -14.43 18.93 -18.01
C LEU A 986 -14.48 19.60 -19.39
N GLU A 987 -13.69 19.12 -20.35
CA GLU A 987 -13.71 19.60 -21.72
C GLU A 987 -15.04 19.26 -22.41
N PHE A 988 -15.55 18.04 -22.22
CA PHE A 988 -16.87 17.63 -22.69
C PHE A 988 -17.98 18.51 -22.11
N SER A 989 -17.94 18.83 -20.82
CA SER A 989 -18.92 19.71 -20.17
C SER A 989 -18.99 21.07 -20.80
N LYS A 990 -17.83 21.64 -21.12
CA LYS A 990 -17.75 22.91 -21.81
C LYS A 990 -18.45 22.81 -23.16
N ARG A 991 -18.20 21.74 -23.92
CA ARG A 991 -18.88 21.47 -25.21
C ARG A 991 -20.39 21.24 -25.05
N VAL A 992 -20.85 20.55 -24.00
CA VAL A 992 -22.28 20.35 -23.71
C VAL A 992 -22.97 21.68 -23.43
N VAL A 993 -22.39 22.50 -22.56
CA VAL A 993 -22.93 23.82 -22.21
C VAL A 993 -22.95 24.74 -23.43
N GLU A 994 -21.87 24.78 -24.21
CA GLU A 994 -21.81 25.55 -25.46
C GLU A 994 -22.85 25.09 -26.48
N ARG A 995 -23.05 23.78 -26.67
CA ARG A 995 -24.05 23.22 -27.59
C ARG A 995 -25.48 23.50 -27.14
N LEU A 996 -25.76 23.39 -25.84
CA LEU A 996 -27.09 23.68 -25.28
C LEU A 996 -27.39 25.18 -25.31
N ALA A 997 -26.40 26.04 -25.01
CA ALA A 997 -26.54 27.49 -25.14
C ALA A 997 -26.78 27.92 -26.60
N ALA A 998 -26.08 27.29 -27.56
CA ALA A 998 -26.30 27.52 -28.99
C ALA A 998 -27.64 26.98 -29.52
N LEU A 999 -28.32 26.10 -28.79
CA LEU A 999 -29.68 25.64 -29.12
C LEU A 999 -30.76 26.51 -28.46
N ALA A 1000 -30.41 27.23 -27.38
CA ALA A 1000 -31.30 28.15 -26.67
C ALA A 1000 -31.36 29.54 -27.32
N MET A 1001 -30.27 29.96 -27.99
CA MET A 1001 -30.21 31.15 -28.86
C MET A 1001 -30.78 30.86 -30.24
#